data_AF-A0AAN8E4P8-F1
#
_entry.id   AF-A0AAN8E4P8-F1
#
_cell.length_a   1.000
_cell.length_b   1.000
_cell.length_c   1.000
_cell.angle_alpha   90.00
_cell.angle_beta   90.00
_cell.angle_gamma   90.00
#
_symmetry.space_group_name_H-M   'P 1'
#
loop_
_entity.id
_entity.type
_entity.pdbx_description
1 polymer ?
#
loop_
_entity_poly.entity_id
_entity_poly.type
_entity_poly.pdbx_seq_one_letter_code
_entity_poly.pdbx_strand_id
1 'polypeptide(L)'
;MEVAFPTTSSCEVGFYKPVAGDGLCGKCPQHSHSETRAALTCPCDSNYYRAADDPVAAPCSRPPTAPVNAISSVNGTSVNLEWDRPLDTGGRSDLKYSVLCRKCSGEGGTCEDCASSPGGASGGKGGGGAGLGFGGMVERLGSAAIRFVPRQSGLTEPWVTVLNLVAHTNYSFRLQAMNAVTHLSNQPSPYATVNITTNQAAPSEVLAIRQENTSQNSVILMWHEPNRPNGVILEYDVKYYEKDNEAHSYSTLKSLNTSARVSGLKPGTRYIFQVRARTSAGCGHFSPNVEIQTGKAAPLRYKTMTIVWICIALVSALVTSMAIIICRKRHCGYSKAFQDSDEEKMHYQNGHVSFPDARFYIDPHTYEDPCHAVHEFAREIEASRIKIEKIIGSGEFGEVCYGRMRLPGKRDIPVALKTLKAGYTEKQKRDFLAEASIMAQFDHPNVIRLEGVVTQSKPAMIITEYMENGSLDSFLRRHDGQFTIIQLVGLLRGIAAGMTYLSDLGYIHRDLAARNILVNSNLVCKVSDFGLSRVLEDDPDAAYTTSGGKIPIRWTAPEAIAFRKFSSSSDVWSYGVVMWEVMSYGERPYWNLTNRDVIKSVEEGYRLPAPMGCPGPMHTLMLDCWQKERSERPRFCQIVTVLDKLIRNPENLKTMDTLCRLSSPTLMERAIPDFSSCNSVNEWLDTIKMSRYKDHFAAGGYQTLGHVISINQGDIQRLGVTLMGHQKKIMTSVQVMRAQVLNKSVPSVHV
;
A
#
# COMPACT_ATOMS: atom_id res chain seq x y z
N MET A 1 -7.36 95.49 2.06
CA MET A 1 -7.68 94.33 2.91
C MET A 1 -8.96 93.73 2.34
N GLU A 2 -8.84 92.90 1.31
CA GLU A 2 -9.93 92.02 0.85
C GLU A 2 -9.61 90.64 1.39
N VAL A 3 -10.42 90.16 2.31
CA VAL A 3 -10.33 88.79 2.82
C VAL A 3 -11.02 87.90 1.79
N ALA A 4 -10.23 87.19 1.00
CA ALA A 4 -10.75 86.15 0.12
C ALA A 4 -11.30 85.02 1.00
N PHE A 5 -12.62 84.81 0.97
CA PHE A 5 -13.23 83.61 1.54
C PHE A 5 -12.73 82.38 0.75
N PRO A 6 -12.22 81.32 1.40
CA PRO A 6 -11.90 80.09 0.70
C PRO A 6 -13.20 79.51 0.13
N THR A 7 -13.23 79.26 -1.17
CA THR A 7 -14.31 78.56 -1.84
C THR A 7 -14.41 77.14 -1.25
N THR A 8 -15.45 76.88 -0.45
CA THR A 8 -15.76 75.53 0.03
C THR A 8 -16.20 74.66 -1.14
N SER A 9 -15.28 73.95 -1.77
CA SER A 9 -15.58 73.01 -2.85
C SER A 9 -16.14 71.71 -2.27
N SER A 10 -17.37 71.37 -2.66
CA SER A 10 -17.95 70.05 -2.38
C SER A 10 -17.18 68.95 -3.12
N CYS A 11 -17.11 67.75 -2.55
CA CYS A 11 -16.49 66.62 -3.23
C CYS A 11 -17.20 66.32 -4.54
N GLU A 12 -16.42 66.14 -5.60
CA GLU A 12 -16.93 65.74 -6.91
C GLU A 12 -17.44 64.30 -6.90
N VAL A 13 -18.23 63.96 -7.92
CA VAL A 13 -18.74 62.59 -8.14
C VAL A 13 -17.54 61.63 -8.23
N GLY A 14 -17.62 60.48 -7.55
CA GLY A 14 -16.52 59.54 -7.40
C GLY A 14 -15.56 59.83 -6.24
N PHE A 15 -15.77 60.94 -5.51
CA PHE A 15 -15.06 61.27 -4.28
C PHE A 15 -16.04 61.40 -3.10
N TYR A 16 -15.52 61.23 -1.88
CA TYR A 16 -16.31 61.31 -0.65
C TYR A 16 -15.52 61.93 0.50
N LYS A 17 -16.25 62.36 1.53
CA LYS A 17 -15.69 62.87 2.78
C LYS A 17 -16.59 62.53 3.97
N PRO A 18 -16.16 61.67 4.91
CA PRO A 18 -17.01 61.21 6.02
C PRO A 18 -17.46 62.29 6.99
N VAL A 19 -16.69 63.38 7.12
CA VAL A 19 -16.93 64.46 8.07
C VAL A 19 -16.85 65.80 7.35
N ALA A 20 -17.85 66.66 7.50
CA ALA A 20 -17.82 68.02 6.96
C ALA A 20 -16.71 68.85 7.63
N GLY A 21 -15.96 69.64 6.84
CA GLY A 21 -14.84 70.46 7.33
C GLY A 21 -13.91 70.88 6.20
N ASP A 22 -12.65 71.22 6.50
CA ASP A 22 -11.67 71.72 5.52
C ASP A 22 -10.75 70.64 4.92
N GLY A 23 -10.88 69.38 5.37
CA GLY A 23 -10.10 68.25 4.82
C GLY A 23 -10.29 67.98 3.31
N LEU A 24 -9.31 67.34 2.67
CA LEU A 24 -9.39 66.98 1.24
C LEU A 24 -10.38 65.83 0.99
N CYS A 25 -11.02 65.85 -0.18
CA CYS A 25 -11.90 64.77 -0.61
C CYS A 25 -11.08 63.51 -0.98
N GLY A 26 -11.48 62.35 -0.46
CA GLY A 26 -10.88 61.06 -0.80
C GLY A 26 -11.57 60.44 -2.00
N LYS A 27 -10.83 59.74 -2.86
CA LYS A 27 -11.44 58.93 -3.93
C LYS A 27 -12.24 57.78 -3.31
N CYS A 28 -13.38 57.42 -3.90
CA CYS A 28 -14.13 56.26 -3.44
C CYS A 28 -13.25 54.99 -3.44
N PRO A 29 -13.32 54.16 -2.38
CA PRO A 29 -12.62 52.89 -2.32
C PRO A 29 -12.98 51.96 -3.49
N GLN A 30 -12.13 51.00 -3.79
CA GLN A 30 -12.37 50.05 -4.88
C GLN A 30 -13.72 49.32 -4.70
N HIS A 31 -14.43 49.12 -5.81
CA HIS A 31 -15.77 48.51 -5.85
C HIS A 31 -16.86 49.30 -5.08
N SER A 32 -16.70 50.63 -5.02
CA SER A 32 -17.70 51.55 -4.50
C SER A 32 -17.70 52.83 -5.32
N HIS A 33 -18.83 53.53 -5.36
CA HIS A 33 -18.98 54.77 -6.09
C HIS A 33 -19.84 55.77 -5.32
N SER A 34 -19.73 57.06 -5.67
CA SER A 34 -20.65 58.10 -5.23
C SER A 34 -21.33 58.70 -6.46
N GLU A 35 -22.66 58.73 -6.48
CA GLU A 35 -23.46 59.28 -7.60
C GLU A 35 -23.74 60.78 -7.43
N THR A 36 -23.55 61.32 -6.23
CA THR A 36 -23.87 62.70 -5.88
C THR A 36 -22.62 63.46 -5.43
N ARG A 37 -22.62 64.78 -5.64
CA ARG A 37 -21.62 65.69 -5.05
C ARG A 37 -21.79 65.75 -3.54
N ALA A 38 -20.70 66.07 -2.84
CA ALA A 38 -20.65 66.15 -1.36
C ALA A 38 -21.01 64.82 -0.66
N ALA A 39 -20.76 63.67 -1.29
CA ALA A 39 -21.05 62.37 -0.71
C ALA A 39 -20.27 62.15 0.61
N LEU A 40 -21.00 61.72 1.64
CA LEU A 40 -20.41 61.38 2.94
C LEU A 40 -19.89 59.94 2.99
N THR A 41 -20.40 59.07 2.12
CA THR A 41 -20.05 57.66 2.01
C THR A 41 -20.04 57.22 0.55
N CYS A 42 -19.28 56.17 0.25
CA CYS A 42 -19.36 55.49 -1.05
C CYS A 42 -20.08 54.15 -0.86
N PRO A 43 -21.35 54.02 -1.29
CA PRO A 43 -22.02 52.71 -1.34
C PRO A 43 -21.26 51.72 -2.24
N CYS A 44 -21.33 50.44 -1.89
CA CYS A 44 -20.70 49.39 -2.66
C CYS A 44 -21.41 49.15 -4.00
N ASP A 45 -20.63 48.77 -5.00
CA ASP A 45 -21.14 48.33 -6.30
C ASP A 45 -21.96 47.04 -6.16
N SER A 46 -22.81 46.75 -7.16
CA SER A 46 -23.63 45.54 -7.16
C SER A 46 -22.78 44.26 -7.00
N ASN A 47 -23.19 43.36 -6.09
CA ASN A 47 -22.50 42.14 -5.65
C ASN A 47 -21.19 42.36 -4.85
N TYR A 48 -20.91 43.58 -4.41
CA TYR A 48 -19.86 43.89 -3.45
C TYR A 48 -20.45 44.44 -2.16
N TYR A 49 -19.75 44.19 -1.05
CA TYR A 49 -20.24 44.42 0.30
C TYR A 49 -19.08 44.84 1.22
N ARG A 50 -19.42 45.53 2.31
CA ARG A 50 -18.55 45.73 3.47
C ARG A 50 -19.09 44.93 4.64
N ALA A 51 -18.21 44.23 5.35
CA ALA A 51 -18.55 43.60 6.62
C ALA A 51 -18.79 44.68 7.70
N ALA A 52 -19.50 44.34 8.78
CA ALA A 52 -19.80 45.27 9.85
C ALA A 52 -18.54 45.89 10.49
N ASP A 53 -17.44 45.15 10.51
CA ASP A 53 -16.16 45.56 11.10
C ASP A 53 -15.24 46.29 10.10
N ASP A 54 -15.64 46.43 8.83
CA ASP A 54 -14.81 47.10 7.82
C ASP A 54 -14.91 48.63 7.98
N PRO A 55 -13.78 49.37 7.95
CA PRO A 55 -13.81 50.83 7.99
C PRO A 55 -14.46 51.40 6.72
N VAL A 56 -15.03 52.62 6.80
CA VAL A 56 -15.68 53.29 5.64
C VAL A 56 -14.73 53.47 4.45
N ALA A 57 -13.42 53.59 4.72
CA ALA A 57 -12.38 53.70 3.71
C ALA A 57 -11.93 52.36 3.11
N ALA A 58 -12.40 51.22 3.61
CA ALA A 58 -12.07 49.91 3.05
C ALA A 58 -12.73 49.70 1.67
N PRO A 59 -12.04 49.02 0.74
CA PRO A 59 -12.65 48.58 -0.51
C PRO A 59 -13.79 47.61 -0.22
N CYS A 60 -14.82 47.62 -1.06
CA CYS A 60 -15.87 46.63 -0.98
C CYS A 60 -15.37 45.29 -1.52
N SER A 61 -15.83 44.20 -0.90
CA SER A 61 -15.38 42.83 -1.17
C SER A 61 -16.57 41.96 -1.57
N ARG A 62 -16.32 40.76 -2.11
CA ARG A 62 -17.39 39.83 -2.53
C ARG A 62 -17.24 38.46 -1.85
N PRO A 63 -18.26 37.59 -1.88
CA PRO A 63 -18.11 36.21 -1.42
C PRO A 63 -17.02 35.47 -2.23
N PRO A 64 -16.32 34.49 -1.61
CA PRO A 64 -15.28 33.74 -2.30
C PRO A 64 -15.89 32.72 -3.27
N THR A 65 -15.06 32.25 -4.20
CA THR A 65 -15.37 31.10 -5.07
C THR A 65 -15.26 29.77 -4.29
N ALA A 66 -15.64 28.65 -4.92
CA ALA A 66 -15.49 27.33 -4.31
C ALA A 66 -14.01 26.99 -4.06
N PRO A 67 -13.70 26.20 -3.01
CA PRO A 67 -12.39 25.56 -2.86
C PRO A 67 -12.00 24.76 -4.11
N VAL A 68 -10.70 24.58 -4.36
CA VAL A 68 -10.22 23.81 -5.51
C VAL A 68 -9.35 22.64 -5.09
N ASN A 69 -9.03 21.75 -6.03
CA ASN A 69 -8.18 20.58 -5.81
C ASN A 69 -8.60 19.74 -4.60
N ALA A 70 -9.92 19.60 -4.39
CA ALA A 70 -10.45 18.80 -3.31
C ALA A 70 -10.15 17.32 -3.54
N ILE A 71 -9.35 16.72 -2.65
CA ILE A 71 -8.96 15.32 -2.68
C ILE A 71 -9.55 14.59 -1.46
N SER A 72 -9.69 13.28 -1.59
CA SER A 72 -10.12 12.42 -0.50
C SER A 72 -9.23 11.19 -0.38
N SER A 73 -9.03 10.74 0.85
CA SER A 73 -8.39 9.47 1.18
C SER A 73 -9.32 8.64 2.05
N VAL A 74 -9.75 7.49 1.54
CA VAL A 74 -10.66 6.57 2.23
C VAL A 74 -9.84 5.51 2.98
N ASN A 75 -10.04 5.40 4.28
CA ASN A 75 -9.46 4.36 5.11
C ASN A 75 -10.56 3.63 5.91
N GLY A 76 -11.07 2.53 5.36
CA GLY A 76 -12.15 1.75 5.96
C GLY A 76 -13.46 2.55 6.00
N THR A 77 -13.89 2.92 7.21
CA THR A 77 -15.07 3.74 7.53
C THR A 77 -14.74 5.21 7.85
N SER A 78 -13.51 5.64 7.55
CA SER A 78 -13.05 7.01 7.70
C SER A 78 -12.62 7.62 6.37
N VAL A 79 -12.78 8.93 6.24
CA VAL A 79 -12.37 9.71 5.06
C VAL A 79 -11.62 10.94 5.52
N ASN A 80 -10.41 11.14 5.01
CA ASN A 80 -9.70 12.41 5.12
C ASN A 80 -9.98 13.24 3.87
N LEU A 81 -10.45 14.48 4.04
CA LEU A 81 -10.70 15.44 2.99
C LEU A 81 -9.69 16.57 3.10
N GLU A 82 -9.04 16.92 2.00
CA GLU A 82 -8.09 18.03 1.89
C GLU A 82 -8.41 18.83 0.63
N TRP A 83 -8.26 20.14 0.67
CA TRP A 83 -8.51 21.02 -0.48
C TRP A 83 -7.54 22.21 -0.49
N ASP A 84 -7.53 22.93 -1.60
CA ASP A 84 -6.81 24.19 -1.74
C ASP A 84 -7.75 25.39 -1.57
N ARG A 85 -7.15 26.56 -1.32
CA ARG A 85 -7.88 27.83 -1.22
C ARG A 85 -8.63 28.15 -2.54
N PRO A 86 -9.78 28.84 -2.48
CA PRO A 86 -10.48 29.29 -3.68
C PRO A 86 -9.59 30.11 -4.62
N LEU A 87 -9.82 30.02 -5.94
CA LEU A 87 -9.09 30.84 -6.92
C LEU A 87 -9.29 32.34 -6.68
N ASP A 88 -10.51 32.72 -6.28
CA ASP A 88 -10.87 34.07 -5.89
C ASP A 88 -11.44 34.06 -4.48
N THR A 89 -10.78 34.78 -3.57
CA THR A 89 -11.18 34.94 -2.17
C THR A 89 -12.19 36.08 -1.95
N GLY A 90 -12.51 36.80 -3.04
CA GLY A 90 -13.36 37.98 -3.02
C GLY A 90 -12.67 39.22 -2.43
N GLY A 91 -11.33 39.22 -2.39
CA GLY A 91 -10.51 40.33 -1.88
C GLY A 91 -10.29 40.31 -0.36
N ARG A 92 -10.64 39.21 0.33
CA ARG A 92 -10.43 39.07 1.78
C ARG A 92 -9.55 37.87 2.13
N SER A 93 -8.95 37.90 3.32
CA SER A 93 -8.09 36.83 3.87
C SER A 93 -8.74 36.07 5.04
N ASP A 94 -9.90 36.51 5.51
CA ASP A 94 -10.69 35.95 6.62
C ASP A 94 -11.52 34.73 6.21
N LEU A 95 -10.91 33.83 5.43
CA LEU A 95 -11.56 32.65 4.90
C LEU A 95 -11.82 31.61 6.00
N LYS A 96 -13.03 31.05 5.98
CA LYS A 96 -13.46 29.89 6.76
C LYS A 96 -14.11 28.88 5.84
N TYR A 97 -13.99 27.59 6.17
CA TYR A 97 -14.58 26.50 5.39
C TYR A 97 -15.69 25.79 6.15
N SER A 98 -16.62 25.23 5.38
CA SER A 98 -17.72 24.39 5.85
C SER A 98 -17.85 23.14 4.98
N VAL A 99 -18.10 22.00 5.60
CA VAL A 99 -18.24 20.70 4.96
C VAL A 99 -19.60 20.10 5.28
N LEU A 100 -20.37 19.79 4.23
CA LEU A 100 -21.66 19.11 4.34
C LEU A 100 -21.53 17.67 3.82
N CYS A 101 -21.93 16.70 4.63
CA CYS A 101 -21.95 15.28 4.25
C CYS A 101 -23.35 14.87 3.80
N ARG A 102 -23.42 14.13 2.69
CA ARG A 102 -24.64 13.49 2.21
C ARG A 102 -24.37 12.01 1.94
N LYS A 103 -25.24 11.13 2.39
CA LYS A 103 -25.22 9.70 2.10
C LYS A 103 -26.10 9.43 0.88
N CYS A 104 -25.57 8.76 -0.14
CA CYS A 104 -26.24 8.54 -1.42
C CYS A 104 -26.52 7.05 -1.66
N SER A 105 -27.71 6.73 -2.18
CA SER A 105 -28.11 5.36 -2.50
C SER A 105 -27.81 5.02 -3.97
N GLY A 106 -26.67 4.37 -4.25
CA GLY A 106 -26.35 3.84 -5.59
C GLY A 106 -26.14 4.88 -6.71
N GLU A 107 -25.88 4.43 -7.94
CA GLU A 107 -25.75 5.31 -9.11
C GLU A 107 -27.13 5.87 -9.51
N GLY A 108 -27.36 7.15 -9.24
CA GLY A 108 -28.58 7.88 -9.60
C GLY A 108 -29.65 8.02 -8.51
N GLY A 109 -29.42 7.51 -7.29
CA GLY A 109 -30.38 7.63 -6.20
C GLY A 109 -30.33 8.95 -5.43
N THR A 110 -31.35 9.19 -4.61
CA THR A 110 -31.45 10.36 -3.73
C THR A 110 -30.34 10.34 -2.68
N CYS A 111 -29.71 11.50 -2.46
CA CYS A 111 -28.78 11.70 -1.36
C CYS A 111 -29.50 12.35 -0.19
N GLU A 112 -29.29 11.83 1.02
CA GLU A 112 -29.81 12.38 2.27
C GLU A 112 -28.68 12.99 3.09
N ASP A 113 -28.96 14.05 3.83
CA ASP A 113 -27.94 14.68 4.66
C ASP A 113 -27.55 13.75 5.81
N CYS A 114 -26.25 13.65 6.07
CA CYS A 114 -25.73 12.83 7.15
C CYS A 114 -26.24 13.39 8.49
N ALA A 115 -26.98 12.60 9.26
CA ALA A 115 -27.54 13.03 10.55
C ALA A 115 -26.43 13.58 11.48
N SER A 116 -26.39 14.90 11.66
CA SER A 116 -25.52 15.58 12.61
C SER A 116 -26.21 15.65 13.97
N SER A 117 -25.50 15.31 15.06
CA SER A 117 -25.99 15.58 16.42
C SER A 117 -26.43 17.04 16.58
N PRO A 118 -27.55 17.32 17.27
CA PRO A 118 -28.02 18.68 17.49
C PRO A 118 -27.09 19.37 18.51
N GLY A 119 -26.30 20.32 18.04
CA GLY A 119 -25.31 21.04 18.84
C GLY A 119 -25.20 22.51 18.46
N GLY A 120 -26.22 23.29 18.85
CA GLY A 120 -26.11 24.74 19.07
C GLY A 120 -26.63 25.64 17.95
N ALA A 121 -27.90 26.05 18.08
CA ALA A 121 -28.38 27.34 17.60
C ALA A 121 -29.33 27.93 18.65
N SER A 122 -28.89 29.06 19.21
CA SER A 122 -29.64 30.23 19.70
C SER A 122 -31.09 30.06 20.20
N GLY A 123 -31.30 30.48 21.44
CA GLY A 123 -32.60 30.55 22.09
C GLY A 123 -33.63 31.44 21.37
N GLY A 124 -34.89 31.02 21.49
CA GLY A 124 -36.10 31.76 21.14
C GLY A 124 -37.29 31.13 21.87
N LYS A 125 -37.96 31.93 22.71
CA LYS A 125 -39.07 31.58 23.60
C LYS A 125 -40.37 31.21 22.85
N GLY A 126 -41.21 30.43 23.55
CA GLY A 126 -42.66 30.24 23.33
C GLY A 126 -42.99 28.81 22.95
N GLY A 127 -43.85 28.02 23.61
CA GLY A 127 -44.88 28.31 24.60
C GLY A 127 -46.04 27.34 24.34
N GLY A 128 -46.25 26.35 25.23
CA GLY A 128 -47.53 25.69 25.50
C GLY A 128 -48.05 24.61 24.53
N GLY A 129 -48.33 23.42 25.06
CA GLY A 129 -49.22 22.44 24.42
C GLY A 129 -48.93 20.98 24.79
N ALA A 130 -49.47 20.53 25.92
CA ALA A 130 -49.39 19.15 26.40
C ALA A 130 -50.18 18.17 25.51
N GLY A 131 -49.60 16.99 25.27
CA GLY A 131 -50.26 15.84 24.67
C GLY A 131 -49.46 14.57 24.99
N LEU A 132 -49.87 13.88 26.05
CA LEU A 132 -49.31 12.61 26.50
C LEU A 132 -49.57 11.51 25.47
N GLY A 133 -48.49 10.91 24.96
CA GLY A 133 -48.50 9.66 24.22
C GLY A 133 -47.36 8.79 24.71
N PHE A 134 -47.66 7.86 25.62
CA PHE A 134 -46.73 6.80 26.03
C PHE A 134 -46.49 5.87 24.83
N GLY A 135 -45.28 5.95 24.27
CA GLY A 135 -44.77 5.02 23.26
C GLY A 135 -43.27 4.90 23.45
N GLY A 136 -42.85 3.93 24.26
CA GLY A 136 -41.44 3.59 24.42
C GLY A 136 -40.85 3.16 23.08
N MET A 137 -40.06 4.04 22.46
CA MET A 137 -39.22 3.67 21.33
C MET A 137 -37.88 3.20 21.88
N VAL A 138 -37.70 1.88 21.83
CA VAL A 138 -36.40 1.23 21.93
C VAL A 138 -35.55 1.72 20.75
N GLU A 139 -34.71 2.73 20.98
CA GLU A 139 -33.72 3.15 19.98
C GLU A 139 -32.56 2.15 19.95
N ARG A 140 -32.67 1.29 18.95
CA ARG A 140 -31.68 0.40 18.31
C ARG A 140 -30.22 0.62 18.72
N LEU A 141 -29.67 -0.44 19.31
CA LEU A 141 -28.25 -0.65 19.54
C LEU A 141 -27.44 -0.58 18.21
N GLY A 142 -26.63 0.48 18.07
CA GLY A 142 -25.27 0.36 17.51
C GLY A 142 -24.98 0.82 16.07
N SER A 143 -25.29 2.08 15.71
CA SER A 143 -24.52 2.83 14.70
C SER A 143 -23.94 4.08 15.34
N ALA A 144 -22.60 4.17 15.43
CA ALA A 144 -21.94 5.37 15.92
C ALA A 144 -22.29 6.56 15.00
N ALA A 145 -22.58 7.74 15.59
CA ALA A 145 -22.88 8.94 14.83
C ALA A 145 -21.65 9.40 14.01
N ILE A 146 -21.90 9.93 12.80
CA ILE A 146 -20.84 10.47 11.94
C ILE A 146 -20.19 11.65 12.64
N ARG A 147 -18.85 11.66 12.69
CA ARG A 147 -18.08 12.66 13.43
C ARG A 147 -17.05 13.33 12.53
N PHE A 148 -16.96 14.66 12.63
CA PHE A 148 -15.95 15.47 11.94
C PHE A 148 -14.87 15.92 12.92
N VAL A 149 -13.61 15.78 12.51
CA VAL A 149 -12.43 16.20 13.26
C VAL A 149 -11.50 16.97 12.32
N PRO A 150 -11.35 18.31 12.44
CA PRO A 150 -12.07 19.22 13.34
C PRO A 150 -13.56 19.38 12.97
N ARG A 151 -14.32 20.18 13.75
CA ARG A 151 -15.77 20.40 13.53
C ARG A 151 -16.03 20.86 12.09
N GLN A 152 -17.09 20.36 11.48
CA GLN A 152 -17.42 20.54 10.05
C GLN A 152 -17.64 21.99 9.57
N SER A 153 -17.70 22.98 10.45
CA SER A 153 -17.92 24.39 10.11
C SER A 153 -16.95 25.30 10.84
N GLY A 154 -16.58 26.41 10.20
CA GLY A 154 -15.64 27.39 10.77
C GLY A 154 -14.18 26.94 10.71
N LEU A 155 -13.86 26.01 9.80
CA LEU A 155 -12.51 25.50 9.59
C LEU A 155 -11.60 26.59 9.04
N THR A 156 -10.42 26.80 9.63
CA THR A 156 -9.40 27.72 9.12
C THR A 156 -8.38 27.01 8.23
N GLU A 157 -8.12 25.74 8.54
CA GLU A 157 -7.25 24.87 7.75
C GLU A 157 -8.07 24.11 6.70
N PRO A 158 -7.50 23.84 5.51
CA PRO A 158 -8.26 23.28 4.41
C PRO A 158 -8.28 21.74 4.43
N TRP A 159 -8.58 21.17 5.60
CA TRP A 159 -8.68 19.72 5.79
C TRP A 159 -9.72 19.35 6.86
N VAL A 160 -10.32 18.17 6.74
CA VAL A 160 -11.16 17.55 7.77
C VAL A 160 -11.17 16.03 7.65
N THR A 161 -11.15 15.34 8.79
CA THR A 161 -11.38 13.89 8.86
C THR A 161 -12.81 13.58 9.27
N VAL A 162 -13.49 12.73 8.50
CA VAL A 162 -14.85 12.24 8.75
C VAL A 162 -14.78 10.78 9.19
N LEU A 163 -15.36 10.48 10.34
CA LEU A 163 -15.32 9.17 11.01
C LEU A 163 -16.72 8.56 11.10
N ASN A 164 -16.78 7.25 11.34
CA ASN A 164 -18.00 6.46 11.55
C ASN A 164 -18.93 6.42 10.32
N LEU A 165 -18.37 6.41 9.12
CA LEU A 165 -19.13 6.18 7.89
C LEU A 165 -19.53 4.71 7.77
N VAL A 166 -20.62 4.43 7.07
CA VAL A 166 -21.06 3.05 6.83
C VAL A 166 -20.17 2.44 5.73
N ALA A 167 -19.72 1.20 5.90
CA ALA A 167 -18.92 0.49 4.90
C ALA A 167 -19.68 0.28 3.58
N HIS A 168 -18.94 0.18 2.48
CA HIS A 168 -19.47 0.03 1.11
C HIS A 168 -20.65 0.97 0.76
N THR A 169 -20.59 2.23 1.23
CA THR A 169 -21.63 3.23 1.04
C THR A 169 -21.07 4.42 0.26
N ASN A 170 -21.89 4.98 -0.64
CA ASN A 170 -21.56 6.19 -1.38
C ASN A 170 -21.87 7.43 -0.52
N TYR A 171 -20.89 8.32 -0.42
CA TYR A 171 -21.03 9.61 0.25
C TYR A 171 -20.62 10.74 -0.70
N SER A 172 -21.27 11.88 -0.55
CA SER A 172 -20.97 13.12 -1.26
C SER A 172 -20.70 14.22 -0.23
N PHE A 173 -19.52 14.82 -0.30
CA PHE A 173 -19.12 15.92 0.57
C PHE A 173 -19.12 17.22 -0.22
N ARG A 174 -19.87 18.23 0.25
CA ARG A 174 -19.84 19.59 -0.32
C ARG A 174 -18.96 20.49 0.53
N LEU A 175 -17.98 21.10 -0.10
CA LEU A 175 -16.99 21.98 0.52
C LEU A 175 -17.28 23.42 0.12
N GLN A 176 -17.52 24.30 1.09
CA GLN A 176 -17.78 25.71 0.89
C GLN A 176 -16.69 26.56 1.53
N ALA A 177 -16.29 27.63 0.86
CA ALA A 177 -15.50 28.70 1.43
C ALA A 177 -16.42 29.89 1.77
N MET A 178 -16.14 30.55 2.88
CA MET A 178 -16.90 31.69 3.38
C MET A 178 -15.94 32.76 3.90
N ASN A 179 -16.33 34.02 3.78
CA ASN A 179 -15.67 35.18 4.35
C ASN A 179 -16.70 36.06 5.07
N ALA A 180 -16.28 37.17 5.69
CA ALA A 180 -17.19 38.02 6.46
C ALA A 180 -18.35 38.63 5.66
N VAL A 181 -18.27 38.72 4.32
CA VAL A 181 -19.35 39.26 3.48
C VAL A 181 -20.24 38.20 2.85
N THR A 182 -19.93 36.90 3.03
CA THR A 182 -20.65 35.80 2.38
C THR A 182 -22.13 35.76 2.76
N HIS A 183 -22.48 36.13 3.99
CA HIS A 183 -23.86 36.15 4.48
C HIS A 183 -24.69 37.36 3.99
N LEU A 184 -24.05 38.36 3.37
CA LEU A 184 -24.70 39.56 2.82
C LEU A 184 -25.14 39.36 1.36
N SER A 185 -24.69 38.29 0.71
CA SER A 185 -25.06 37.96 -0.66
C SER A 185 -26.34 37.14 -0.71
N ASN A 186 -27.22 37.49 -1.64
CA ASN A 186 -28.44 36.74 -1.94
C ASN A 186 -28.19 35.57 -2.91
N GLN A 187 -26.96 35.37 -3.38
CA GLN A 187 -26.60 34.28 -4.28
C GLN A 187 -26.17 33.02 -3.49
N PRO A 188 -26.50 31.81 -3.99
CA PRO A 188 -26.08 30.58 -3.35
C PRO A 188 -24.55 30.44 -3.39
N SER A 189 -23.93 30.12 -2.25
CA SER A 189 -22.48 29.98 -2.15
C SER A 189 -21.98 28.82 -3.01
N PRO A 190 -20.99 29.04 -3.89
CA PRO A 190 -20.41 27.98 -4.71
C PRO A 190 -19.71 26.94 -3.82
N TYR A 191 -19.74 25.68 -4.24
CA TYR A 191 -19.15 24.57 -3.49
C TYR A 191 -18.41 23.59 -4.41
N ALA A 192 -17.34 23.00 -3.89
CA ALA A 192 -16.71 21.83 -4.50
C ALA A 192 -17.40 20.56 -3.99
N THR A 193 -17.48 19.54 -4.82
CA THR A 193 -18.11 18.25 -4.44
C THR A 193 -17.08 17.13 -4.54
N VAL A 194 -17.00 16.32 -3.49
CA VAL A 194 -16.15 15.12 -3.43
C VAL A 194 -17.03 13.91 -3.21
N ASN A 195 -17.12 13.04 -4.21
CA ASN A 195 -17.88 11.79 -4.14
C ASN A 195 -16.94 10.64 -3.82
N ILE A 196 -17.28 9.84 -2.82
CA ILE A 196 -16.49 8.69 -2.40
C ILE A 196 -17.37 7.47 -2.17
N THR A 197 -16.77 6.29 -2.31
CA THR A 197 -17.33 5.03 -1.84
C THR A 197 -16.41 4.51 -0.76
N THR A 198 -16.94 4.29 0.45
CA THR A 198 -16.15 3.69 1.55
C THR A 198 -15.75 2.24 1.20
N ASN A 199 -14.66 1.74 1.77
CA ASN A 199 -14.21 0.36 1.54
C ASN A 199 -15.26 -0.66 2.01
N GLN A 200 -15.22 -1.87 1.46
CA GLN A 200 -15.97 -3.00 1.99
C GLN A 200 -15.43 -3.38 3.37
N ALA A 201 -16.28 -3.96 4.22
CA ALA A 201 -15.92 -4.55 5.49
C ALA A 201 -16.54 -5.94 5.64
N ALA A 202 -16.15 -6.67 6.69
CA ALA A 202 -16.76 -7.95 7.00
C ALA A 202 -18.28 -7.79 7.23
N PRO A 203 -19.13 -8.70 6.71
CA PRO A 203 -20.57 -8.67 6.97
C PRO A 203 -20.90 -8.82 8.46
N SER A 204 -22.10 -8.37 8.86
CA SER A 204 -22.65 -8.76 10.15
C SER A 204 -22.93 -10.27 10.22
N GLU A 205 -23.18 -10.79 11.41
CA GLU A 205 -23.64 -12.17 11.58
C GLU A 205 -24.99 -12.43 10.89
N VAL A 206 -25.19 -13.68 10.49
CA VAL A 206 -26.48 -14.19 10.01
C VAL A 206 -27.32 -14.54 11.24
N LEU A 207 -28.47 -13.90 11.41
CA LEU A 207 -29.25 -14.03 12.64
C LEU A 207 -30.21 -15.23 12.64
N ALA A 208 -30.68 -15.69 11.48
CA ALA A 208 -31.71 -16.72 11.38
C ALA A 208 -31.36 -17.79 10.35
N ILE A 209 -31.09 -19.01 10.84
CA ILE A 209 -30.96 -20.23 10.02
C ILE A 209 -32.19 -21.09 10.28
N ARG A 210 -32.83 -21.55 9.20
CA ARG A 210 -33.98 -22.45 9.17
C ARG A 210 -33.56 -23.80 8.58
N GLN A 211 -34.16 -24.87 9.08
CA GLN A 211 -34.05 -26.21 8.49
C GLN A 211 -35.31 -26.51 7.68
N GLU A 212 -35.17 -27.22 6.56
CA GLU A 212 -36.32 -27.61 5.73
C GLU A 212 -36.49 -29.13 5.69
N ASN A 213 -35.54 -29.84 5.06
CA ASN A 213 -35.59 -31.29 4.89
C ASN A 213 -34.43 -31.97 5.61
N THR A 214 -34.74 -33.00 6.39
CA THR A 214 -33.76 -33.84 7.09
C THR A 214 -33.91 -35.30 6.66
N SER A 215 -32.86 -35.82 6.04
CA SER A 215 -32.70 -37.23 5.68
C SER A 215 -32.00 -38.00 6.81
N GLN A 216 -31.87 -39.32 6.65
CA GLN A 216 -30.98 -40.13 7.47
C GLN A 216 -29.50 -39.71 7.35
N ASN A 217 -29.10 -39.02 6.28
CA ASN A 217 -27.69 -38.67 6.02
C ASN A 217 -27.45 -37.25 5.49
N SER A 218 -28.47 -36.39 5.47
CA SER A 218 -28.33 -35.01 4.97
C SER A 218 -29.31 -34.05 5.61
N VAL A 219 -28.93 -32.77 5.66
CA VAL A 219 -29.72 -31.65 6.19
C VAL A 219 -29.68 -30.51 5.18
N ILE A 220 -30.82 -29.87 4.92
CA ILE A 220 -30.90 -28.65 4.11
C ILE A 220 -31.14 -27.45 5.03
N LEU A 221 -30.22 -26.48 4.95
CA LEU A 221 -30.25 -25.22 5.69
C LEU A 221 -30.64 -24.07 4.75
N MET A 222 -31.42 -23.13 5.26
CA MET A 222 -31.75 -21.87 4.60
C MET A 222 -31.59 -20.70 5.57
N TRP A 223 -31.09 -19.57 5.10
CA TRP A 223 -30.94 -18.36 5.92
C TRP A 223 -31.28 -17.12 5.10
N HIS A 224 -31.24 -15.95 5.74
CA HIS A 224 -31.33 -14.66 5.06
C HIS A 224 -29.96 -14.00 5.02
N GLU A 225 -29.76 -13.09 4.07
CA GLU A 225 -28.54 -12.28 4.03
C GLU A 225 -28.37 -11.48 5.34
N PRO A 226 -27.14 -11.16 5.75
CA PRO A 226 -26.91 -10.36 6.93
C PRO A 226 -27.54 -8.96 6.81
N ASN A 227 -28.14 -8.47 7.89
CA ASN A 227 -28.77 -7.14 7.94
C ASN A 227 -27.81 -6.01 7.53
N ARG A 228 -26.51 -6.18 7.77
CA ARG A 228 -25.46 -5.27 7.31
C ARG A 228 -24.45 -6.06 6.47
N PRO A 229 -24.65 -6.13 5.15
CA PRO A 229 -23.76 -6.89 4.27
C PRO A 229 -22.36 -6.26 4.17
N ASN A 230 -22.25 -4.94 4.38
CA ASN A 230 -20.98 -4.19 4.39
C ASN A 230 -20.13 -4.35 3.12
N GLY A 231 -20.72 -4.78 2.02
CA GLY A 231 -20.05 -5.16 0.79
C GLY A 231 -20.91 -6.06 -0.07
N VAL A 232 -20.34 -6.53 -1.19
CA VAL A 232 -20.95 -7.58 -2.01
C VAL A 232 -20.67 -8.92 -1.34
N ILE A 233 -21.73 -9.67 -1.03
CA ILE A 233 -21.60 -11.01 -0.46
C ILE A 233 -21.13 -11.97 -1.56
N LEU A 234 -19.96 -12.57 -1.37
CA LEU A 234 -19.33 -13.46 -2.34
C LEU A 234 -19.71 -14.92 -2.09
N GLU A 235 -19.74 -15.33 -0.83
CA GLU A 235 -20.04 -16.70 -0.41
C GLU A 235 -20.45 -16.76 1.08
N TYR A 236 -21.06 -17.88 1.46
CA TYR A 236 -21.40 -18.25 2.82
C TYR A 236 -20.60 -19.49 3.25
N ASP A 237 -19.97 -19.44 4.42
CA ASP A 237 -19.31 -20.59 5.04
C ASP A 237 -20.26 -21.23 6.06
N VAL A 238 -20.62 -22.50 5.85
CA VAL A 238 -21.42 -23.34 6.76
C VAL A 238 -20.47 -24.23 7.55
N LYS A 239 -20.31 -23.96 8.84
CA LYS A 239 -19.55 -24.79 9.78
C LYS A 239 -20.49 -25.78 10.47
N TYR A 240 -20.10 -27.05 10.56
CA TYR A 240 -20.86 -28.05 11.28
C TYR A 240 -19.99 -29.09 11.98
N TYR A 241 -20.45 -29.60 13.12
CA TYR A 241 -19.76 -30.62 13.93
C TYR A 241 -20.77 -31.43 14.75
N GLU A 242 -20.37 -32.65 15.13
CA GLU A 242 -21.15 -33.50 16.04
C GLU A 242 -21.15 -32.86 17.42
N LYS A 243 -22.34 -32.74 18.05
CA LYS A 243 -22.51 -32.00 19.32
C LYS A 243 -21.60 -32.53 20.44
N ASP A 244 -21.33 -33.84 20.45
CA ASP A 244 -20.50 -34.48 21.48
C ASP A 244 -18.99 -34.43 21.17
N ASN A 245 -18.57 -33.83 20.06
CA ASN A 245 -17.17 -33.83 19.59
C ASN A 245 -16.63 -32.42 19.24
N GLU A 246 -17.01 -31.42 20.04
CA GLU A 246 -16.73 -29.99 19.82
C GLU A 246 -15.22 -29.66 19.74
N ALA A 247 -14.35 -30.50 20.33
CA ALA A 247 -12.92 -30.23 20.50
C ALA A 247 -11.97 -30.85 19.44
N HIS A 248 -12.40 -31.78 18.58
CA HIS A 248 -11.46 -32.56 17.75
C HIS A 248 -11.65 -32.47 16.22
N SER A 249 -12.82 -32.10 15.71
CA SER A 249 -13.01 -31.96 14.24
C SER A 249 -14.33 -31.26 13.88
N TYR A 250 -14.26 -30.15 13.17
CA TYR A 250 -15.41 -29.53 12.50
C TYR A 250 -15.24 -29.60 10.99
N SER A 251 -16.36 -29.66 10.28
CA SER A 251 -16.42 -29.65 8.82
C SER A 251 -16.97 -28.33 8.33
N THR A 252 -16.59 -27.93 7.12
CA THR A 252 -17.05 -26.68 6.50
C THR A 252 -17.51 -26.94 5.08
N LEU A 253 -18.66 -26.38 4.73
CA LEU A 253 -19.24 -26.37 3.39
C LEU A 253 -19.41 -24.92 2.93
N LYS A 254 -19.10 -24.62 1.67
CA LYS A 254 -19.34 -23.30 1.08
C LYS A 254 -20.64 -23.30 0.29
N SER A 255 -21.37 -22.19 0.34
CA SER A 255 -22.52 -21.94 -0.54
C SER A 255 -22.47 -20.54 -1.12
N LEU A 256 -22.84 -20.40 -2.39
CA LEU A 256 -22.99 -19.10 -3.05
C LEU A 256 -24.38 -18.49 -2.80
N ASN A 257 -25.36 -19.32 -2.42
CA ASN A 257 -26.73 -18.92 -2.18
C ASN A 257 -27.02 -18.91 -0.67
N THR A 258 -28.16 -18.35 -0.28
CA THR A 258 -28.63 -18.37 1.11
C THR A 258 -29.23 -19.72 1.54
N SER A 259 -28.79 -20.81 0.90
CA SER A 259 -29.17 -22.18 1.21
C SER A 259 -28.01 -23.14 0.99
N ALA A 260 -27.96 -24.23 1.76
CA ALA A 260 -26.95 -25.28 1.57
C ALA A 260 -27.49 -26.65 1.97
N ARG A 261 -27.10 -27.66 1.19
CA ARG A 261 -27.35 -29.08 1.51
C ARG A 261 -26.07 -29.70 2.05
N VAL A 262 -26.09 -30.10 3.32
CA VAL A 262 -25.01 -30.83 3.97
C VAL A 262 -25.31 -32.33 3.89
N SER A 263 -24.45 -33.10 3.23
CA SER A 263 -24.59 -34.55 3.03
C SER A 263 -23.48 -35.34 3.74
N GLY A 264 -23.65 -36.66 3.83
CA GLY A 264 -22.68 -37.55 4.48
C GLY A 264 -22.72 -37.52 6.01
N LEU A 265 -23.84 -37.07 6.60
CA LEU A 265 -24.03 -37.04 8.05
C LEU A 265 -24.38 -38.43 8.60
N LYS A 266 -23.99 -38.73 9.84
CA LYS A 266 -24.35 -39.98 10.50
C LYS A 266 -25.84 -40.02 10.83
N PRO A 267 -26.57 -41.11 10.58
CA PRO A 267 -27.97 -41.25 10.98
C PRO A 267 -28.19 -41.14 12.49
N GLY A 268 -29.31 -40.55 12.91
CA GLY A 268 -29.71 -40.40 14.30
C GLY A 268 -28.83 -39.49 15.17
N THR A 269 -27.85 -38.80 14.59
CA THR A 269 -26.80 -38.04 15.28
C THR A 269 -27.16 -36.55 15.34
N ARG A 270 -26.80 -35.88 16.43
CA ARG A 270 -27.02 -34.43 16.64
C ARG A 270 -25.82 -33.62 16.17
N TYR A 271 -26.05 -32.66 15.30
CA TYR A 271 -25.05 -31.76 14.75
C TYR A 271 -25.36 -30.31 15.13
N ILE A 272 -24.33 -29.52 15.35
CA ILE A 272 -24.41 -28.07 15.47
C ILE A 272 -24.01 -27.44 14.14
N PHE A 273 -24.79 -26.47 13.67
CA PHE A 273 -24.55 -25.71 12.45
C PHE A 273 -24.39 -24.22 12.76
N GLN A 274 -23.47 -23.57 12.05
CA GLN A 274 -23.26 -22.13 12.08
C GLN A 274 -22.99 -21.63 10.66
N VAL A 275 -23.49 -20.44 10.32
CA VAL A 275 -23.30 -19.83 9.00
C VAL A 275 -22.70 -18.44 9.16
N ARG A 276 -21.73 -18.09 8.32
CA ARG A 276 -21.24 -16.71 8.17
C ARG A 276 -21.20 -16.31 6.71
N ALA A 277 -21.35 -15.02 6.44
CA ALA A 277 -21.18 -14.46 5.10
C ALA A 277 -19.75 -13.91 4.90
N ARG A 278 -19.31 -13.81 3.65
CA ARG A 278 -17.99 -13.28 3.26
C ARG A 278 -18.11 -12.19 2.21
N THR A 279 -17.35 -11.11 2.37
CA THR A 279 -17.10 -10.08 1.35
C THR A 279 -15.64 -10.12 0.92
N SER A 280 -15.25 -9.28 -0.05
CA SER A 280 -13.85 -9.12 -0.46
C SER A 280 -12.92 -8.64 0.68
N ALA A 281 -13.48 -8.02 1.72
CA ALA A 281 -12.74 -7.50 2.87
C ALA A 281 -12.57 -8.52 4.01
N GLY A 282 -13.32 -9.63 4.01
CA GLY A 282 -13.20 -10.67 5.03
C GLY A 282 -14.50 -11.40 5.36
N CYS A 283 -14.43 -12.29 6.36
CA CYS A 283 -15.57 -13.06 6.84
C CYS A 283 -16.26 -12.35 8.01
N GLY A 284 -17.59 -12.36 8.01
CA GLY A 284 -18.39 -11.96 9.17
C GLY A 284 -18.31 -12.98 10.31
N HIS A 285 -18.94 -12.63 11.43
CA HIS A 285 -19.08 -13.57 12.55
C HIS A 285 -20.01 -14.73 12.18
N PHE A 286 -19.72 -15.90 12.76
CA PHE A 286 -20.62 -17.04 12.69
C PHE A 286 -21.93 -16.72 13.41
N SER A 287 -23.03 -17.18 12.83
CA SER A 287 -24.34 -17.17 13.46
C SER A 287 -24.32 -17.87 14.83
N PRO A 288 -25.35 -17.63 15.65
CA PRO A 288 -25.67 -18.50 16.77
C PRO A 288 -25.76 -19.98 16.35
N ASN A 289 -25.48 -20.87 17.31
CA ASN A 289 -25.50 -22.31 17.11
C ASN A 289 -26.93 -22.80 16.81
N VAL A 290 -27.09 -23.60 15.76
CA VAL A 290 -28.34 -24.31 15.46
C VAL A 290 -28.12 -25.81 15.59
N GLU A 291 -28.87 -26.44 16.48
CA GLU A 291 -28.82 -27.88 16.72
C GLU A 291 -29.85 -28.62 15.87
N ILE A 292 -29.41 -29.61 15.09
CA ILE A 292 -30.25 -30.41 14.20
C ILE A 292 -29.91 -31.90 14.36
N GLN A 293 -30.93 -32.75 14.46
CA GLN A 293 -30.78 -34.20 14.53
C GLN A 293 -31.17 -34.87 13.21
N THR A 294 -30.27 -35.70 12.66
CA THR A 294 -30.52 -36.48 11.44
C THR A 294 -31.52 -37.62 11.66
N GLY A 295 -32.20 -38.04 10.59
CA GLY A 295 -33.14 -39.17 10.66
C GLY A 295 -32.48 -40.47 11.11
N LYS A 296 -33.20 -41.33 11.83
CA LYS A 296 -32.70 -42.66 12.24
C LYS A 296 -32.61 -43.59 11.03
N ALA A 297 -31.54 -44.38 10.95
CA ALA A 297 -31.40 -45.42 9.93
C ALA A 297 -32.55 -46.44 10.07
N ALA A 298 -33.23 -46.75 8.97
CA ALA A 298 -34.19 -47.84 8.96
C ALA A 298 -33.42 -49.16 9.16
N PRO A 299 -33.85 -50.07 10.04
CA PRO A 299 -33.20 -51.37 10.17
C PRO A 299 -33.31 -52.11 8.84
N LEU A 300 -32.16 -52.48 8.25
CA LEU A 300 -32.15 -53.37 7.10
C LEU A 300 -32.73 -54.72 7.53
N ARG A 301 -34.00 -54.96 7.18
CA ARG A 301 -34.61 -56.29 7.22
C ARG A 301 -33.97 -57.13 6.12
N TYR A 302 -32.79 -57.69 6.38
CA TYR A 302 -32.34 -58.85 5.63
C TYR A 302 -33.32 -59.99 5.92
N LYS A 303 -34.12 -60.38 4.93
CA LYS A 303 -34.87 -61.64 5.01
C LYS A 303 -33.81 -62.74 5.12
N THR A 304 -33.80 -63.47 6.23
CA THR A 304 -32.92 -64.62 6.52
C THR A 304 -32.82 -65.60 5.34
N MET A 305 -33.86 -65.62 4.50
CA MET A 305 -33.92 -66.33 3.22
C MET A 305 -32.79 -66.00 2.25
N THR A 306 -32.34 -64.74 2.11
CA THR A 306 -31.35 -64.37 1.08
C THR A 306 -29.96 -64.93 1.38
N ILE A 307 -29.58 -64.99 2.67
CA ILE A 307 -28.31 -65.58 3.11
C ILE A 307 -28.36 -67.11 2.93
N VAL A 308 -29.50 -67.73 3.24
CA VAL A 308 -29.72 -69.17 3.03
C VAL A 308 -29.62 -69.53 1.53
N TRP A 309 -30.20 -68.72 0.63
CA TRP A 309 -30.10 -68.96 -0.82
C TRP A 309 -28.67 -68.82 -1.36
N ILE A 310 -27.88 -67.88 -0.84
CA ILE A 310 -26.46 -67.72 -1.22
C ILE A 310 -25.64 -68.92 -0.72
N CYS A 311 -25.87 -69.39 0.50
CA CYS A 311 -25.20 -70.57 1.03
C CYS A 311 -25.56 -71.84 0.26
N ILE A 312 -26.84 -72.03 -0.10
CA ILE A 312 -27.29 -73.18 -0.91
C ILE A 312 -26.67 -73.14 -2.31
N ALA A 313 -26.58 -71.97 -2.94
CA ALA A 313 -25.96 -71.81 -4.26
C ALA A 313 -24.45 -72.10 -4.25
N LEU A 314 -23.75 -71.72 -3.19
CA LEU A 314 -22.31 -72.01 -3.03
C LEU A 314 -22.06 -73.50 -2.79
N VAL A 315 -22.89 -74.16 -1.98
CA VAL A 315 -22.78 -75.60 -1.73
C VAL A 315 -23.12 -76.41 -2.99
N SER A 316 -24.14 -76.01 -3.75
CA SER A 316 -24.51 -76.70 -5.00
C SER A 316 -23.43 -76.54 -6.08
N ALA A 317 -22.79 -75.37 -6.17
CA ALA A 317 -21.66 -75.12 -7.08
C ALA A 317 -20.41 -75.95 -6.72
N LEU A 318 -20.16 -76.18 -5.42
CA LEU A 318 -19.05 -77.01 -4.96
C LEU A 318 -19.27 -78.50 -5.28
N VAL A 319 -20.51 -78.98 -5.17
CA VAL A 319 -20.87 -80.37 -5.49
C VAL A 319 -20.82 -80.63 -7.00
N THR A 320 -21.26 -79.67 -7.82
CA THR A 320 -21.16 -79.80 -9.29
C THR A 320 -19.72 -79.70 -9.78
N SER A 321 -18.91 -78.83 -9.18
CA SER A 321 -17.45 -78.75 -9.43
C SER A 321 -16.75 -80.08 -9.14
N MET A 322 -17.01 -80.68 -7.98
CA MET A 322 -16.45 -81.99 -7.61
C MET A 322 -16.91 -83.12 -8.54
N ALA A 323 -18.17 -83.11 -8.99
CA ALA A 323 -18.69 -84.09 -9.95
C ALA A 323 -18.03 -83.94 -11.33
N ILE A 324 -17.80 -82.71 -11.80
CA ILE A 324 -17.11 -82.42 -13.07
C ILE A 324 -15.64 -82.87 -13.00
N ILE A 325 -14.96 -82.67 -11.86
CA ILE A 325 -13.58 -83.12 -11.64
C ILE A 325 -13.48 -84.65 -11.66
N ILE A 326 -14.47 -85.36 -11.11
CA ILE A 326 -14.53 -86.84 -11.14
C ILE A 326 -14.83 -87.36 -12.56
N CYS A 327 -15.66 -86.65 -13.35
CA CYS A 327 -15.94 -87.01 -14.74
C CYS A 327 -14.78 -86.70 -15.71
N ARG A 328 -13.94 -85.70 -15.42
CA ARG A 328 -12.76 -85.36 -16.24
C ARG A 328 -11.53 -86.23 -15.93
N LYS A 329 -11.56 -87.04 -14.88
CA LYS A 329 -10.44 -87.92 -14.45
C LYS A 329 -10.53 -89.35 -15.02
N ARG A 330 -11.07 -89.52 -16.24
CA ARG A 330 -11.12 -90.84 -16.91
C ARG A 330 -10.81 -90.87 -18.41
N HIS A 331 -10.17 -89.85 -18.99
CA HIS A 331 -9.58 -90.00 -20.33
C HIS A 331 -8.19 -89.35 -20.43
N CYS A 332 -7.24 -90.20 -20.83
CA CYS A 332 -5.88 -90.02 -21.31
C CYS A 332 -5.24 -88.62 -21.32
N GLY A 333 -4.06 -88.53 -20.70
CA GLY A 333 -2.81 -88.57 -21.47
C GLY A 333 -2.12 -87.25 -21.81
N TYR A 334 -0.85 -87.18 -21.39
CA TYR A 334 0.28 -86.61 -22.13
C TYR A 334 0.74 -85.15 -21.86
N SER A 335 1.86 -85.07 -21.12
CA SER A 335 3.05 -84.19 -21.17
C SER A 335 3.04 -82.70 -21.59
N LYS A 336 3.72 -81.93 -20.72
CA LYS A 336 4.92 -81.08 -20.92
C LYS A 336 4.79 -79.55 -20.65
N ALA A 337 5.60 -79.13 -19.67
CA ALA A 337 6.62 -78.07 -19.71
C ALA A 337 6.28 -76.60 -19.35
N PHE A 338 7.22 -76.05 -18.55
CA PHE A 338 7.65 -74.63 -18.42
C PHE A 338 6.66 -73.66 -17.73
N GLN A 339 7.03 -72.75 -16.84
CA GLN A 339 8.31 -72.33 -16.23
C GLN A 339 7.93 -71.49 -14.99
N ASP A 340 8.72 -71.60 -13.93
CA ASP A 340 8.59 -70.89 -12.65
C ASP A 340 9.39 -69.58 -12.67
N SER A 341 8.98 -68.59 -11.87
CA SER A 341 9.89 -67.63 -11.21
C SER A 341 9.11 -66.75 -10.22
N ASP A 342 9.24 -67.07 -8.94
CA ASP A 342 9.33 -66.11 -7.85
C ASP A 342 10.46 -65.09 -8.10
N GLU A 343 10.27 -63.83 -7.68
CA GLU A 343 11.33 -62.90 -7.25
C GLU A 343 10.65 -61.64 -6.65
N GLU A 344 10.57 -61.48 -5.33
CA GLU A 344 11.57 -60.95 -4.38
C GLU A 344 11.88 -59.44 -4.46
N LYS A 345 11.93 -58.86 -3.26
CA LYS A 345 12.24 -57.46 -2.93
C LYS A 345 13.66 -57.09 -3.34
N MET A 346 13.87 -55.84 -3.76
CA MET A 346 15.19 -55.20 -3.72
C MET A 346 15.13 -53.80 -3.08
N HIS A 347 15.83 -53.68 -1.96
CA HIS A 347 16.44 -52.44 -1.49
C HIS A 347 17.63 -52.09 -2.39
N TYR A 348 17.87 -50.81 -2.63
CA TYR A 348 19.24 -50.33 -2.85
C TYR A 348 19.51 -49.02 -2.10
N GLN A 349 20.72 -49.00 -1.53
CA GLN A 349 21.36 -47.96 -0.74
C GLN A 349 22.31 -47.15 -1.65
N ASN A 350 22.43 -45.85 -1.38
CA ASN A 350 23.51 -44.89 -1.68
C ASN A 350 24.39 -45.04 -2.95
N GLY A 351 24.38 -43.99 -3.78
CA GLY A 351 25.46 -43.65 -4.70
C GLY A 351 25.59 -42.14 -4.85
N HIS A 352 26.62 -41.56 -4.22
CA HIS A 352 27.08 -40.19 -4.45
C HIS A 352 27.86 -40.17 -5.77
N VAL A 353 27.43 -39.39 -6.76
CA VAL A 353 28.21 -39.09 -7.97
C VAL A 353 28.31 -37.58 -8.10
N SER A 354 29.54 -37.08 -8.02
CA SER A 354 29.90 -35.68 -8.19
C SER A 354 30.33 -35.42 -9.63
N PHE A 355 29.54 -34.62 -10.35
CA PHE A 355 29.96 -33.81 -11.50
C PHE A 355 29.47 -32.37 -11.25
N PRO A 356 30.27 -31.32 -11.56
CA PRO A 356 29.85 -29.94 -11.36
C PRO A 356 29.00 -29.50 -12.56
N ASP A 357 27.77 -29.99 -12.66
CA ASP A 357 26.82 -29.45 -13.63
C ASP A 357 26.30 -28.10 -13.12
N ALA A 358 26.43 -27.08 -13.96
CA ALA A 358 25.82 -25.78 -13.73
C ALA A 358 24.31 -25.98 -13.54
N ARG A 359 23.86 -25.95 -12.28
CA ARG A 359 22.43 -26.04 -11.96
C ARG A 359 21.80 -24.74 -12.42
N PHE A 360 21.03 -24.77 -13.51
CA PHE A 360 20.16 -23.67 -13.88
C PHE A 360 18.92 -23.67 -12.99
N TYR A 361 18.35 -22.49 -12.71
CA TYR A 361 17.06 -22.37 -12.02
C TYR A 361 15.98 -23.08 -12.85
N ILE A 362 15.16 -23.89 -12.18
CA ILE A 362 14.01 -24.57 -12.78
C ILE A 362 12.75 -23.88 -12.25
N ASP A 363 11.94 -23.32 -13.15
CA ASP A 363 10.69 -22.67 -12.76
C ASP A 363 9.72 -23.70 -12.17
N PRO A 364 9.22 -23.55 -10.92
CA PRO A 364 8.32 -24.53 -10.33
C PRO A 364 7.01 -24.74 -11.08
N HIS A 365 6.63 -23.85 -12.00
CA HIS A 365 5.46 -24.03 -12.87
C HIS A 365 5.74 -24.98 -14.05
N THR A 366 6.98 -25.41 -14.28
CA THR A 366 7.29 -26.55 -15.16
C THR A 366 6.83 -27.88 -14.56
N TYR A 367 6.51 -27.92 -13.26
CA TYR A 367 5.88 -29.06 -12.61
C TYR A 367 4.36 -28.93 -12.66
N GLU A 368 3.67 -30.04 -12.99
CA GLU A 368 2.20 -30.11 -12.98
C GLU A 368 1.59 -29.89 -11.57
N ASP A 369 2.36 -30.15 -10.50
CA ASP A 369 1.96 -29.93 -9.11
C ASP A 369 3.06 -29.22 -8.28
N PRO A 370 2.83 -27.98 -7.82
CA PRO A 370 3.75 -27.26 -6.93
C PRO A 370 4.06 -27.98 -5.61
N CYS A 371 3.17 -28.87 -5.14
CA CYS A 371 3.45 -29.68 -3.95
C CYS A 371 4.57 -30.69 -4.20
N HIS A 372 4.70 -31.19 -5.43
CA HIS A 372 5.78 -32.09 -5.84
C HIS A 372 7.12 -31.36 -5.89
N ALA A 373 7.17 -30.16 -6.49
CA ALA A 373 8.37 -29.33 -6.52
C ALA A 373 8.87 -28.96 -5.10
N VAL A 374 7.96 -28.65 -4.17
CA VAL A 374 8.35 -28.41 -2.77
C VAL A 374 8.91 -29.67 -2.11
N HIS A 375 8.34 -30.84 -2.37
CA HIS A 375 8.85 -32.09 -1.80
C HIS A 375 10.22 -32.50 -2.37
N GLU A 376 10.51 -32.12 -3.61
CA GLU A 376 11.78 -32.39 -4.29
C GLU A 376 12.91 -31.50 -3.76
N PHE A 377 12.65 -30.19 -3.58
CA PHE A 377 13.70 -29.23 -3.25
C PHE A 377 13.75 -28.82 -1.77
N ALA A 378 12.62 -28.80 -1.06
CA ALA A 378 12.55 -28.30 0.31
C ALA A 378 12.52 -29.42 1.35
N ARG A 379 13.24 -29.20 2.46
CA ARG A 379 13.24 -30.10 3.61
C ARG A 379 11.94 -29.96 4.42
N GLU A 380 11.16 -31.03 4.53
CA GLU A 380 10.02 -31.08 5.47
C GLU A 380 10.53 -31.13 6.93
N ILE A 381 9.95 -30.30 7.79
CA ILE A 381 10.30 -30.17 9.20
C ILE A 381 9.10 -30.56 10.06
N GLU A 382 9.35 -31.41 11.06
CA GLU A 382 8.34 -31.76 12.06
C GLU A 382 7.92 -30.52 12.87
N ALA A 383 6.62 -30.24 12.94
CA ALA A 383 6.10 -29.07 13.67
C ALA A 383 6.50 -29.04 15.15
N SER A 384 6.71 -30.20 15.78
CA SER A 384 7.18 -30.32 17.17
C SER A 384 8.60 -29.76 17.39
N ARG A 385 9.39 -29.59 16.32
CA ARG A 385 10.72 -28.98 16.38
C ARG A 385 10.69 -27.46 16.32
N ILE A 386 9.53 -26.87 16.03
CA ILE A 386 9.35 -25.42 15.91
C ILE A 386 8.70 -24.87 17.17
N LYS A 387 9.30 -23.82 17.71
CA LYS A 387 8.73 -23.03 18.79
C LYS A 387 8.50 -21.60 18.29
N ILE A 388 7.24 -21.23 18.12
CA ILE A 388 6.85 -19.85 17.77
C ILE A 388 6.95 -18.99 19.04
N GLU A 389 7.66 -17.86 18.98
CA GLU A 389 7.89 -17.00 20.15
C GLU A 389 7.19 -15.64 20.04
N LYS A 390 7.23 -14.98 18.87
CA LYS A 390 6.67 -13.63 18.70
C LYS A 390 6.25 -13.36 17.25
N ILE A 391 5.15 -12.64 17.04
CA ILE A 391 4.78 -12.10 15.72
C ILE A 391 5.69 -10.91 15.39
N ILE A 392 6.35 -10.94 14.22
CA ILE A 392 7.28 -9.90 13.76
C ILE A 392 6.77 -9.15 12.53
N GLY A 393 5.74 -9.65 11.85
CA GLY A 393 5.11 -8.96 10.73
C GLY A 393 3.87 -9.67 10.22
N SER A 394 3.21 -9.06 9.25
CA SER A 394 2.09 -9.64 8.50
C SER A 394 2.38 -9.53 7.00
N GLY A 395 2.19 -10.65 6.28
CA GLY A 395 2.38 -10.74 4.84
C GLY A 395 1.08 -11.12 4.11
N GLU A 396 1.15 -11.30 2.80
CA GLU A 396 0.01 -11.64 1.94
C GLU A 396 -0.71 -12.93 2.38
N PHE A 397 0.07 -13.94 2.76
CA PHE A 397 -0.42 -15.28 3.09
C PHE A 397 -0.78 -15.48 4.57
N GLY A 398 -0.29 -14.61 5.46
CA GLY A 398 -0.50 -14.75 6.91
C GLY A 398 0.55 -14.02 7.74
N GLU A 399 0.70 -14.43 8.99
CA GLU A 399 1.63 -13.82 9.94
C GLU A 399 3.06 -14.32 9.71
N VAL A 400 4.02 -13.42 9.89
CA VAL A 400 5.44 -13.75 9.98
C VAL A 400 5.83 -13.72 11.45
N CYS A 401 6.32 -14.83 11.96
CA CYS A 401 6.69 -14.99 13.36
C CYS A 401 8.19 -15.24 13.50
N TYR A 402 8.78 -14.69 14.55
CA TYR A 402 10.06 -15.14 15.08
C TYR A 402 9.86 -16.39 15.93
N GLY A 403 10.76 -17.35 15.79
CA GLY A 403 10.76 -18.57 16.57
C GLY A 403 12.13 -19.23 16.65
N ARG A 404 12.16 -20.40 17.28
CA ARG A 404 13.33 -21.26 17.40
C ARG A 404 13.06 -22.60 16.77
N MET A 405 14.02 -23.11 16.00
CA MET A 405 13.98 -24.45 15.43
C MET A 405 15.01 -25.35 16.12
N ARG A 406 14.54 -26.52 16.56
CA ARG A 406 15.37 -27.58 17.15
C ARG A 406 15.96 -28.45 16.06
N LEU A 407 17.28 -28.61 16.09
CA LEU A 407 18.00 -29.57 15.27
C LEU A 407 18.56 -30.69 16.16
N PRO A 408 18.48 -31.97 15.73
CA PRO A 408 19.04 -33.08 16.51
C PRO A 408 20.52 -32.84 16.83
N GLY A 409 20.88 -32.88 18.11
CA GLY A 409 22.27 -32.72 18.58
C GLY A 409 22.88 -31.33 18.41
N LYS A 410 22.09 -30.29 18.07
CA LYS A 410 22.58 -28.90 17.94
C LYS A 410 21.77 -27.94 18.82
N ARG A 411 22.33 -26.74 19.05
CA ARG A 411 21.61 -25.65 19.72
C ARG A 411 20.44 -25.19 18.85
N ASP A 412 19.36 -24.77 19.50
CA ASP A 412 18.22 -24.13 18.85
C ASP A 412 18.66 -22.93 18.01
N ILE A 413 18.22 -22.89 16.75
CA ILE A 413 18.55 -21.79 15.83
C ILE A 413 17.38 -20.81 15.69
N PRO A 414 17.65 -19.49 15.63
CA PRO A 414 16.62 -18.49 15.41
C PRO A 414 16.13 -18.53 13.95
N VAL A 415 14.82 -18.53 13.77
CA VAL A 415 14.16 -18.65 12.46
C VAL A 415 13.01 -17.65 12.32
N ALA A 416 12.76 -17.25 11.07
CA ALA A 416 11.52 -16.59 10.69
C ALA A 416 10.54 -17.62 10.11
N LEU A 417 9.29 -17.52 10.53
CA LEU A 417 8.22 -18.48 10.26
C LEU A 417 7.10 -17.74 9.54
N LYS A 418 7.01 -17.92 8.22
CA LYS A 418 5.86 -17.43 7.45
C LYS A 418 4.76 -18.46 7.56
N THR A 419 3.65 -18.10 8.18
CA THR A 419 2.51 -19.01 8.40
C THR A 419 1.44 -18.78 7.34
N LEU A 420 0.83 -19.86 6.86
CA LEU A 420 -0.34 -19.78 6.00
C LEU A 420 -1.61 -19.68 6.85
N LYS A 421 -2.34 -18.56 6.73
CA LYS A 421 -3.53 -18.27 7.54
C LYS A 421 -4.64 -19.32 7.37
N ALA A 422 -5.39 -19.59 8.42
CA ALA A 422 -6.56 -20.47 8.34
C ALA A 422 -7.59 -19.95 7.30
N GLY A 423 -8.18 -20.85 6.52
CA GLY A 423 -9.17 -20.50 5.50
C GLY A 423 -8.60 -20.00 4.16
N TYR A 424 -7.31 -20.25 3.90
CA TYR A 424 -6.67 -20.01 2.60
C TYR A 424 -7.39 -20.74 1.44
N THR A 425 -7.31 -20.19 0.23
CA THR A 425 -7.75 -20.87 -1.00
C THR A 425 -6.67 -21.82 -1.52
N GLU A 426 -7.02 -22.82 -2.32
CA GLU A 426 -6.02 -23.69 -2.96
C GLU A 426 -5.02 -22.91 -3.83
N LYS A 427 -5.46 -21.81 -4.45
CA LYS A 427 -4.55 -20.89 -5.16
C LYS A 427 -3.54 -20.24 -4.20
N GLN A 428 -3.98 -19.75 -3.05
CA GLN A 428 -3.08 -19.17 -2.04
C GLN A 428 -2.11 -20.21 -1.45
N LYS A 429 -2.56 -21.45 -1.27
CA LYS A 429 -1.68 -22.56 -0.86
C LYS A 429 -0.62 -22.84 -1.92
N ARG A 430 -1.01 -22.94 -3.19
CA ARG A 430 -0.06 -23.14 -4.30
C ARG A 430 0.92 -21.98 -4.41
N ASP A 431 0.44 -20.74 -4.37
CA ASP A 431 1.27 -19.54 -4.44
C ASP A 431 2.27 -19.50 -3.26
N PHE A 432 1.83 -19.87 -2.05
CA PHE A 432 2.68 -19.98 -0.86
C PHE A 432 3.74 -21.06 -1.01
N LEU A 433 3.36 -22.26 -1.44
CA LEU A 433 4.30 -23.37 -1.65
C LEU A 433 5.27 -23.10 -2.82
N ALA A 434 4.83 -22.43 -3.87
CA ALA A 434 5.69 -22.03 -4.99
C ALA A 434 6.82 -21.10 -4.54
N GLU A 435 6.55 -20.16 -3.62
CA GLU A 435 7.61 -19.33 -3.03
C GLU A 435 8.68 -20.18 -2.34
N ALA A 436 8.27 -21.21 -1.60
CA ALA A 436 9.19 -22.12 -0.93
C ALA A 436 10.04 -22.95 -1.92
N SER A 437 9.44 -23.45 -3.01
CA SER A 437 10.18 -24.24 -4.00
C SER A 437 11.18 -23.41 -4.81
N ILE A 438 10.91 -22.12 -5.04
CA ILE A 438 11.90 -21.19 -5.61
C ILE A 438 13.08 -21.03 -4.66
N MET A 439 12.79 -20.68 -3.40
CA MET A 439 13.82 -20.46 -2.39
C MET A 439 14.69 -21.70 -2.14
N ALA A 440 14.10 -22.89 -2.24
CA ALA A 440 14.79 -24.15 -2.00
C ALA A 440 15.92 -24.44 -3.01
N GLN A 441 15.91 -23.79 -4.17
CA GLN A 441 16.94 -23.95 -5.19
C GLN A 441 18.15 -23.03 -4.97
N PHE A 442 18.07 -22.09 -4.01
CA PHE A 442 19.09 -21.08 -3.79
C PHE A 442 19.93 -21.36 -2.54
N ASP A 443 21.24 -21.25 -2.70
CA ASP A 443 22.21 -21.32 -1.62
C ASP A 443 23.34 -20.30 -1.85
N HIS A 444 23.20 -19.11 -1.25
CA HIS A 444 24.17 -18.03 -1.37
C HIS A 444 24.12 -17.12 -0.12
N PRO A 445 25.26 -16.62 0.40
CA PRO A 445 25.31 -15.80 1.62
C PRO A 445 24.48 -14.51 1.58
N ASN A 446 24.22 -13.98 0.38
CA ASN A 446 23.41 -12.77 0.16
C ASN A 446 22.03 -13.05 -0.46
N VAL A 447 21.54 -14.29 -0.37
CA VAL A 447 20.18 -14.68 -0.73
C VAL A 447 19.54 -15.33 0.51
N ILE A 448 18.29 -15.01 0.81
CA ILE A 448 17.63 -15.52 2.01
C ILE A 448 17.52 -17.05 1.95
N ARG A 449 18.06 -17.73 2.96
CA ARG A 449 18.12 -19.18 2.99
C ARG A 449 16.83 -19.79 3.54
N LEU A 450 16.30 -20.76 2.81
CA LEU A 450 15.24 -21.64 3.29
C LEU A 450 15.83 -22.69 4.24
N GLU A 451 15.29 -22.78 5.45
CA GLU A 451 15.60 -23.86 6.40
C GLU A 451 14.75 -25.10 6.14
N GLY A 452 13.52 -24.89 5.67
CA GLY A 452 12.59 -25.94 5.27
C GLY A 452 11.15 -25.48 5.35
N VAL A 453 10.24 -26.44 5.27
CA VAL A 453 8.79 -26.20 5.23
C VAL A 453 8.08 -27.11 6.22
N VAL A 454 6.88 -26.71 6.62
CA VAL A 454 5.92 -27.57 7.31
C VAL A 454 4.67 -27.60 6.46
N THR A 455 4.40 -28.73 5.82
CA THR A 455 3.29 -28.91 4.90
C THR A 455 2.32 -30.02 5.36
N GLN A 456 2.81 -30.95 6.18
CA GLN A 456 2.05 -32.10 6.67
C GLN A 456 1.17 -31.80 7.89
N SER A 457 1.29 -30.61 8.49
CA SER A 457 0.50 -30.18 9.64
C SER A 457 0.01 -28.74 9.48
N LYS A 458 -0.99 -28.34 10.28
CA LYS A 458 -1.54 -26.98 10.27
C LYS A 458 -1.06 -26.19 11.50
N PRO A 459 -0.68 -24.91 11.34
CA PRO A 459 -0.61 -24.18 10.08
C PRO A 459 0.58 -24.61 9.21
N ALA A 460 0.45 -24.48 7.89
CA ALA A 460 1.58 -24.68 6.99
C ALA A 460 2.59 -23.53 7.17
N MET A 461 3.88 -23.83 7.10
CA MET A 461 4.95 -22.87 7.40
C MET A 461 6.08 -22.91 6.37
N ILE A 462 6.61 -21.75 6.02
CA ILE A 462 7.92 -21.58 5.36
C ILE A 462 8.87 -21.07 6.42
N ILE A 463 9.99 -21.76 6.60
CA ILE A 463 10.95 -21.50 7.66
C ILE A 463 12.22 -20.98 6.99
N THR A 464 12.60 -19.76 7.30
CA THR A 464 13.82 -19.12 6.77
C THR A 464 14.74 -18.75 7.92
N GLU A 465 15.99 -18.45 7.60
CA GLU A 465 16.87 -17.81 8.58
C GLU A 465 16.26 -16.48 9.08
N TYR A 466 16.52 -16.17 10.36
CA TYR A 466 16.03 -14.92 10.97
C TYR A 466 16.95 -13.74 10.64
N MET A 467 16.34 -12.62 10.26
CA MET A 467 17.03 -11.38 9.90
C MET A 467 16.61 -10.29 10.89
N GLU A 468 17.43 -10.08 11.92
CA GLU A 468 17.08 -9.31 13.13
C GLU A 468 16.71 -7.85 12.84
N ASN A 469 17.31 -7.26 11.82
CA ASN A 469 17.17 -5.85 11.49
C ASN A 469 16.00 -5.56 10.52
N GLY A 470 15.30 -6.60 10.04
CA GLY A 470 14.15 -6.47 9.15
C GLY A 470 14.53 -5.98 7.75
N SER A 471 13.61 -5.26 7.10
CA SER A 471 13.83 -4.73 5.74
C SER A 471 14.83 -3.57 5.72
N LEU A 472 15.65 -3.51 4.67
CA LEU A 472 16.75 -2.56 4.54
C LEU A 472 16.27 -1.10 4.51
N ASP A 473 15.15 -0.82 3.85
CA ASP A 473 14.57 0.53 3.79
C ASP A 473 14.19 1.07 5.18
N SER A 474 13.51 0.25 5.98
CA SER A 474 13.09 0.57 7.34
C SER A 474 14.26 0.55 8.32
N PHE A 475 15.27 -0.27 8.07
CA PHE A 475 16.54 -0.25 8.79
C PHE A 475 17.28 1.07 8.56
N LEU A 476 17.49 1.49 7.30
CA LEU A 476 18.19 2.71 6.97
C LEU A 476 17.51 3.96 7.53
N ARG A 477 16.17 4.08 7.42
CA ARG A 477 15.42 5.21 7.99
C ARG A 477 15.56 5.32 9.51
N ARG A 478 15.68 4.20 10.23
CA ARG A 478 15.91 4.19 11.69
C ARG A 478 17.34 4.59 12.07
N HIS A 479 18.28 4.43 11.15
CA HIS A 479 19.71 4.66 11.33
C HIS A 479 20.21 5.81 10.44
N ASP A 480 19.37 6.80 10.17
CA ASP A 480 19.68 7.90 9.26
C ASP A 480 20.98 8.62 9.66
N GLY A 481 21.91 8.73 8.71
CA GLY A 481 23.24 9.33 8.89
C GLY A 481 24.21 8.57 9.81
N GLN A 482 23.87 7.38 10.31
CA GLN A 482 24.72 6.65 11.27
C GLN A 482 25.78 5.74 10.60
N PHE A 483 25.70 5.55 9.27
CA PHE A 483 26.65 4.72 8.53
C PHE A 483 27.66 5.56 7.78
N THR A 484 28.90 5.08 7.78
CA THR A 484 29.91 5.58 6.86
C THR A 484 29.56 5.19 5.42
N ILE A 485 30.01 5.98 4.45
CA ILE A 485 29.83 5.66 3.03
C ILE A 485 30.36 4.26 2.70
N ILE A 486 31.51 3.87 3.25
CA ILE A 486 32.10 2.55 3.01
C ILE A 486 31.21 1.41 3.52
N GLN A 487 30.51 1.60 4.64
CA GLN A 487 29.53 0.62 5.14
C GLN A 487 28.33 0.51 4.18
N LEU A 488 27.80 1.64 3.69
CA LEU A 488 26.71 1.64 2.70
C LEU A 488 27.12 0.95 1.38
N VAL A 489 28.36 1.18 0.92
CA VAL A 489 28.94 0.48 -0.23
C VAL A 489 29.04 -1.03 0.05
N GLY A 490 29.39 -1.42 1.28
CA GLY A 490 29.39 -2.82 1.73
C GLY A 490 28.01 -3.48 1.66
N LEU A 491 26.95 -2.79 2.09
CA LEU A 491 25.56 -3.27 1.97
C LEU A 491 25.20 -3.51 0.51
N LEU A 492 25.48 -2.54 -0.35
CA LEU A 492 25.24 -2.62 -1.79
C LEU A 492 26.02 -3.75 -2.46
N ARG A 493 27.28 -3.93 -2.09
CA ARG A 493 28.12 -5.02 -2.60
C ARG A 493 27.53 -6.38 -2.26
N GLY A 494 27.01 -6.57 -1.04
CA GLY A 494 26.30 -7.79 -0.65
C GLY A 494 25.08 -8.07 -1.54
N ILE A 495 24.24 -7.05 -1.76
CA ILE A 495 23.06 -7.16 -2.62
C ILE A 495 23.46 -7.52 -4.07
N ALA A 496 24.48 -6.85 -4.62
CA ALA A 496 24.98 -7.13 -5.96
C ALA A 496 25.54 -8.56 -6.09
N ALA A 497 26.20 -9.08 -5.06
CA ALA A 497 26.67 -10.47 -5.04
C ALA A 497 25.50 -11.46 -5.07
N GLY A 498 24.45 -11.23 -4.28
CA GLY A 498 23.21 -12.03 -4.32
C GLY A 498 22.54 -12.01 -5.70
N MET A 499 22.47 -10.83 -6.33
CA MET A 499 21.89 -10.70 -7.68
C MET A 499 22.79 -11.25 -8.80
N THR A 500 24.11 -11.27 -8.61
CA THR A 500 25.03 -11.98 -9.51
C THR A 500 24.70 -13.47 -9.51
N TYR A 501 24.61 -14.06 -8.31
CA TYR A 501 24.25 -15.46 -8.14
C TYR A 501 22.90 -15.81 -8.78
N LEU A 502 21.85 -15.02 -8.52
CA LEU A 502 20.53 -15.26 -9.13
C LEU A 502 20.57 -15.13 -10.65
N SER A 503 21.27 -14.13 -11.18
CA SER A 503 21.41 -13.94 -12.63
C SER A 503 22.20 -15.07 -13.30
N ASP A 504 23.23 -15.61 -12.65
CA ASP A 504 24.03 -16.72 -13.18
C ASP A 504 23.23 -18.03 -13.23
N LEU A 505 22.27 -18.20 -12.31
CA LEU A 505 21.27 -19.28 -12.35
C LEU A 505 20.19 -19.06 -13.41
N GLY A 506 20.14 -17.89 -14.07
CA GLY A 506 19.07 -17.52 -15.00
C GLY A 506 17.77 -17.05 -14.32
N TYR A 507 17.80 -16.78 -13.01
CA TYR A 507 16.64 -16.28 -12.26
C TYR A 507 16.51 -14.75 -12.38
N ILE A 508 15.30 -14.29 -12.70
CA ILE A 508 14.96 -12.85 -12.80
C ILE A 508 14.03 -12.49 -11.65
N HIS A 509 14.44 -11.53 -10.81
CA HIS A 509 13.74 -11.16 -9.58
C HIS A 509 12.47 -10.35 -9.82
N ARG A 510 12.48 -9.40 -10.77
CA ARG A 510 11.34 -8.56 -11.19
C ARG A 510 10.80 -7.55 -10.17
N ASP A 511 11.13 -7.70 -8.88
CA ASP A 511 10.75 -6.78 -7.80
C ASP A 511 11.91 -6.49 -6.84
N LEU A 512 13.10 -6.24 -7.39
CA LEU A 512 14.24 -5.85 -6.57
C LEU A 512 14.05 -4.42 -6.04
N ALA A 513 13.97 -4.27 -4.71
CA ALA A 513 13.82 -3.00 -4.01
C ALA A 513 14.36 -3.10 -2.58
N ALA A 514 14.71 -2.00 -1.93
CA ALA A 514 15.26 -2.03 -0.56
C ALA A 514 14.29 -2.66 0.47
N ARG A 515 12.97 -2.57 0.25
CA ARG A 515 11.96 -3.25 1.07
C ARG A 515 12.03 -4.79 1.02
N ASN A 516 12.59 -5.34 -0.07
CA ASN A 516 12.74 -6.78 -0.32
C ASN A 516 14.17 -7.26 -0.03
N ILE A 517 15.01 -6.41 0.58
CA ILE A 517 16.32 -6.79 1.12
C ILE A 517 16.19 -6.87 2.64
N LEU A 518 16.58 -8.01 3.22
CA LEU A 518 16.61 -8.20 4.67
C LEU A 518 18.02 -8.01 5.22
N VAL A 519 18.12 -7.53 6.46
CA VAL A 519 19.40 -7.25 7.14
C VAL A 519 19.49 -8.05 8.43
N ASN A 520 20.61 -8.75 8.66
CA ASN A 520 20.85 -9.46 9.92
C ASN A 520 21.64 -8.61 10.92
N SER A 521 21.85 -9.14 12.12
CA SER A 521 22.61 -8.50 13.21
C SER A 521 24.04 -8.11 12.84
N ASN A 522 24.65 -8.80 11.88
CA ASN A 522 26.01 -8.52 11.38
C ASN A 522 26.02 -7.58 10.16
N LEU A 523 24.90 -6.92 9.86
CA LEU A 523 24.72 -6.03 8.70
C LEU A 523 24.86 -6.73 7.34
N VAL A 524 24.68 -8.05 7.28
CA VAL A 524 24.64 -8.78 6.01
C VAL A 524 23.28 -8.56 5.37
N CYS A 525 23.27 -8.00 4.18
CA CYS A 525 22.09 -7.86 3.33
C CYS A 525 21.82 -9.14 2.54
N LYS A 526 20.57 -9.59 2.53
CA LYS A 526 20.10 -10.73 1.74
C LYS A 526 18.88 -10.38 0.90
N VAL A 527 18.93 -10.77 -0.37
CA VAL A 527 17.81 -10.67 -1.31
C VAL A 527 16.70 -11.63 -0.88
N SER A 528 15.45 -11.16 -0.90
CA SER A 528 14.27 -11.91 -0.45
C SER A 528 13.03 -11.55 -1.27
N ASP A 529 11.89 -12.16 -0.95
CA ASP A 529 10.58 -11.96 -1.60
C ASP A 529 10.55 -12.39 -3.08
N PHE A 530 10.46 -13.71 -3.28
CA PHE A 530 10.40 -14.35 -4.59
C PHE A 530 8.96 -14.60 -5.08
N GLY A 531 7.94 -14.03 -4.43
CA GLY A 531 6.53 -14.33 -4.69
C GLY A 531 5.96 -13.83 -6.03
N LEU A 532 6.73 -13.07 -6.81
CA LEU A 532 6.31 -12.43 -8.07
C LEU A 532 6.88 -13.09 -9.35
N SER A 533 7.67 -14.17 -9.24
CA SER A 533 8.09 -14.95 -10.41
C SER A 533 6.91 -15.78 -10.93
N ARG A 534 6.27 -15.36 -12.03
CA ARG A 534 5.23 -16.14 -12.71
C ARG A 534 5.40 -16.10 -14.23
N VAL A 535 5.23 -17.29 -14.82
CA VAL A 535 5.04 -17.72 -16.22
C VAL A 535 5.98 -17.10 -17.26
N LEU A 536 6.69 -17.97 -17.97
CA LEU A 536 7.41 -17.70 -19.21
C LEU A 536 6.97 -18.78 -20.22
N GLU A 537 6.61 -18.38 -21.44
CA GLU A 537 6.45 -19.29 -22.59
C GLU A 537 7.80 -19.38 -23.31
N ASP A 538 8.14 -20.59 -23.77
CA ASP A 538 9.44 -20.95 -24.36
C ASP A 538 9.65 -20.32 -25.76
N ASP A 539 10.38 -19.20 -25.84
CA ASP A 539 10.98 -18.71 -27.09
C ASP A 539 12.38 -18.10 -26.83
N PRO A 540 13.45 -18.61 -27.48
CA PRO A 540 14.84 -18.17 -27.25
C PRO A 540 15.17 -16.72 -27.65
N ASP A 541 14.37 -16.05 -28.48
CA ASP A 541 14.65 -14.69 -28.98
C ASP A 541 13.58 -13.63 -28.58
N ALA A 542 12.50 -14.04 -27.91
CA ALA A 542 11.42 -13.13 -27.55
C ALA A 542 11.70 -12.42 -26.22
N ALA A 543 11.80 -11.10 -26.27
CA ALA A 543 11.76 -10.32 -25.06
C ALA A 543 10.38 -10.48 -24.37
N TYR A 544 10.46 -11.00 -23.15
CA TYR A 544 9.47 -11.65 -22.29
C TYR A 544 8.19 -10.82 -22.02
N THR A 545 7.02 -11.45 -21.82
CA THR A 545 5.77 -10.76 -21.40
C THR A 545 5.05 -11.52 -20.29
N THR A 546 4.38 -10.82 -19.35
CA THR A 546 3.59 -11.42 -18.25
C THR A 546 2.14 -10.94 -18.26
N SER A 547 1.19 -11.85 -18.07
CA SER A 547 -0.24 -11.54 -17.90
C SER A 547 -0.60 -11.24 -16.44
N GLY A 548 -0.93 -9.98 -16.09
CA GLY A 548 -1.84 -9.67 -14.98
C GLY A 548 -1.31 -9.49 -13.54
N GLY A 549 -0.29 -8.66 -13.31
CA GLY A 549 0.13 -8.21 -11.95
C GLY A 549 0.45 -6.71 -11.84
N LYS A 550 0.32 -6.13 -10.63
CA LYS A 550 0.73 -4.74 -10.31
C LYS A 550 2.27 -4.63 -10.41
N ILE A 551 2.77 -3.75 -11.27
CA ILE A 551 4.22 -3.49 -11.42
C ILE A 551 4.66 -2.39 -10.44
N PRO A 552 5.80 -2.54 -9.74
CA PRO A 552 6.39 -1.52 -8.88
C PRO A 552 7.07 -0.40 -9.71
N ILE A 553 6.27 0.41 -10.42
CA ILE A 553 6.69 1.40 -11.44
C ILE A 553 7.98 2.18 -11.16
N ARG A 554 8.25 2.56 -9.90
CA ARG A 554 9.42 3.39 -9.54
C ARG A 554 10.75 2.65 -9.54
N TRP A 555 10.71 1.32 -9.48
CA TRP A 555 11.89 0.44 -9.52
C TRP A 555 12.03 -0.26 -10.87
N THR A 556 10.96 -0.36 -11.64
CA THR A 556 10.94 -1.16 -12.88
C THR A 556 11.56 -0.41 -14.06
N ALA A 557 12.32 -1.13 -14.87
CA ALA A 557 12.93 -0.62 -16.09
C ALA A 557 11.89 -0.21 -17.16
N PRO A 558 12.21 0.76 -18.05
CA PRO A 558 11.26 1.28 -19.04
C PRO A 558 10.70 0.18 -19.96
N GLU A 559 11.54 -0.74 -20.42
CA GLU A 559 11.15 -1.85 -21.29
C GLU A 559 10.24 -2.86 -20.59
N ALA A 560 10.43 -3.05 -19.29
CA ALA A 560 9.61 -3.93 -18.46
C ALA A 560 8.25 -3.28 -18.14
N ILE A 561 8.17 -1.95 -18.03
CA ILE A 561 6.91 -1.21 -17.89
C ILE A 561 6.12 -1.23 -19.21
N ALA A 562 6.76 -0.83 -20.31
CA ALA A 562 6.11 -0.62 -21.60
C ALA A 562 5.71 -1.93 -22.28
N PHE A 563 6.61 -2.92 -22.24
CA PHE A 563 6.47 -4.14 -23.02
C PHE A 563 6.45 -5.41 -22.16
N ARG A 564 6.43 -5.30 -20.83
CA ARG A 564 6.52 -6.45 -19.91
C ARG A 564 7.80 -7.29 -20.06
N LYS A 565 8.86 -6.73 -20.67
CA LYS A 565 10.15 -7.37 -20.95
C LYS A 565 11.05 -7.38 -19.72
N PHE A 566 10.99 -8.45 -18.93
CA PHE A 566 11.84 -8.64 -17.75
C PHE A 566 13.07 -9.49 -18.08
N SER A 567 14.25 -9.04 -17.63
CA SER A 567 15.54 -9.73 -17.80
C SER A 567 16.48 -9.35 -16.65
N SER A 568 17.64 -10.01 -16.53
CA SER A 568 18.68 -9.60 -15.57
C SER A 568 19.06 -8.12 -15.72
N SER A 569 19.06 -7.58 -16.94
CA SER A 569 19.30 -6.14 -17.20
C SER A 569 18.19 -5.23 -16.68
N SER A 570 16.95 -5.71 -16.57
CA SER A 570 15.85 -4.97 -15.92
C SER A 570 15.96 -5.01 -14.39
N ASP A 571 16.54 -6.08 -13.82
CA ASP A 571 16.90 -6.13 -12.41
C ASP A 571 18.10 -5.22 -12.10
N VAL A 572 19.05 -5.05 -13.03
CA VAL A 572 20.14 -4.07 -12.90
C VAL A 572 19.60 -2.64 -12.78
N TRP A 573 18.58 -2.28 -13.57
CA TRP A 573 17.90 -0.99 -13.41
C TRP A 573 17.32 -0.83 -12.01
N SER A 574 16.62 -1.87 -11.54
CA SER A 574 16.02 -1.94 -10.21
C SER A 574 17.09 -1.81 -9.12
N TYR A 575 18.24 -2.44 -9.31
CA TYR A 575 19.41 -2.32 -8.43
C TYR A 575 19.96 -0.89 -8.40
N GLY A 576 20.01 -0.18 -9.52
CA GLY A 576 20.36 1.26 -9.55
C GLY A 576 19.42 2.09 -8.66
N VAL A 577 18.13 1.77 -8.63
CA VAL A 577 17.17 2.40 -7.69
C VAL A 577 17.44 2.00 -6.24
N VAL A 578 17.79 0.74 -5.97
CA VAL A 578 18.23 0.29 -4.63
C VAL A 578 19.49 1.03 -4.18
N MET A 579 20.47 1.24 -5.05
CA MET A 579 21.65 2.06 -4.76
C MET A 579 21.26 3.46 -4.31
N TRP A 580 20.29 4.07 -5.01
CA TRP A 580 19.77 5.38 -4.65
C TRP A 580 19.04 5.37 -3.30
N GLU A 581 18.20 4.38 -3.03
CA GLU A 581 17.54 4.18 -1.73
C GLU A 581 18.58 4.04 -0.60
N VAL A 582 19.63 3.24 -0.78
CA VAL A 582 20.65 3.05 0.25
C VAL A 582 21.43 4.34 0.53
N MET A 583 21.86 5.04 -0.53
CA MET A 583 22.62 6.28 -0.40
C MET A 583 21.78 7.46 0.10
N SER A 584 20.45 7.36 0.00
CA SER A 584 19.49 8.34 0.54
C SER A 584 18.87 7.90 1.88
N TYR A 585 19.38 6.84 2.50
CA TYR A 585 18.86 6.32 3.78
C TYR A 585 17.36 5.94 3.75
N GLY A 586 16.89 5.42 2.61
CA GLY A 586 15.54 4.88 2.45
C GLY A 586 14.48 5.95 2.09
N GLU A 587 14.89 7.05 1.47
CA GLU A 587 13.96 7.98 0.82
C GLU A 587 13.16 7.27 -0.28
N ARG A 588 11.94 7.76 -0.53
CA ARG A 588 11.08 7.22 -1.58
C ARG A 588 11.56 7.70 -2.97
N PRO A 589 11.87 6.80 -3.92
CA PRO A 589 12.25 7.19 -5.28
C PRO A 589 11.14 8.00 -5.96
N TYR A 590 11.53 9.11 -6.59
CA TYR A 590 10.61 10.03 -7.30
C TYR A 590 9.45 10.53 -6.43
N TRP A 591 9.64 10.72 -5.12
CA TRP A 591 8.56 10.96 -4.15
C TRP A 591 7.59 12.09 -4.52
N ASN A 592 8.02 13.08 -5.29
CA ASN A 592 7.24 14.24 -5.72
C ASN A 592 6.45 14.02 -7.04
N LEU A 593 6.58 12.87 -7.70
CA LEU A 593 5.94 12.55 -8.97
C LEU A 593 4.85 11.49 -8.80
N THR A 594 3.77 11.57 -9.58
CA THR A 594 2.81 10.47 -9.68
C THR A 594 3.40 9.31 -10.49
N ASN A 595 2.83 8.10 -10.41
CA ASN A 595 3.35 6.97 -11.20
C ASN A 595 3.29 7.24 -12.72
N ARG A 596 2.28 7.97 -13.20
CA ARG A 596 2.19 8.39 -14.61
C ARG A 596 3.32 9.33 -14.99
N ASP A 597 3.63 10.30 -14.12
CA ASP A 597 4.69 11.27 -14.39
C ASP A 597 6.07 10.61 -14.30
N VAL A 598 6.27 9.63 -13.41
CA VAL A 598 7.50 8.82 -13.36
C VAL A 598 7.73 8.11 -14.70
N ILE A 599 6.71 7.41 -15.23
CA ILE A 599 6.81 6.71 -16.53
C ILE A 599 7.21 7.70 -17.63
N LYS A 600 6.51 8.83 -17.70
CA LYS A 600 6.78 9.87 -18.71
C LYS A 600 8.21 10.43 -18.58
N SER A 601 8.60 10.86 -17.39
CA SER A 601 9.92 11.48 -17.17
C SER A 601 11.05 10.50 -17.45
N VAL A 602 10.94 9.25 -17.02
CA VAL A 602 11.96 8.22 -17.26
C VAL A 602 12.12 7.93 -18.76
N GLU A 603 11.02 7.87 -19.51
CA GLU A 603 11.03 7.67 -20.97
C GLU A 603 11.70 8.84 -21.72
N GLU A 604 11.45 10.07 -21.23
CA GLU A 604 12.08 11.31 -21.70
C GLU A 604 13.56 11.47 -21.29
N GLY A 605 14.12 10.48 -20.57
CA GLY A 605 15.53 10.45 -20.19
C GLY A 605 15.84 11.04 -18.81
N TYR A 606 14.84 11.48 -18.04
CA TYR A 606 15.05 11.92 -16.67
C TYR A 606 15.57 10.77 -15.79
N ARG A 607 16.51 11.09 -14.89
CA ARG A 607 17.09 10.17 -13.91
C ARG A 607 17.13 10.82 -12.52
N LEU A 608 17.15 9.99 -11.47
CA LEU A 608 17.24 10.50 -10.10
C LEU A 608 18.58 11.23 -9.89
N PRO A 609 18.55 12.40 -9.21
CA PRO A 609 19.77 13.12 -8.88
C PRO A 609 20.58 12.38 -7.81
N ALA A 610 21.87 12.66 -7.72
CA ALA A 610 22.74 12.10 -6.69
C ALA A 610 22.18 12.41 -5.27
N PRO A 611 22.06 11.40 -4.39
CA PRO A 611 21.75 11.63 -2.98
C PRO A 611 22.79 12.53 -2.31
N MET A 612 22.40 13.24 -1.25
CA MET A 612 23.30 14.16 -0.55
C MET A 612 24.48 13.38 0.06
N GLY A 613 25.71 13.83 -0.20
CA GLY A 613 26.92 13.17 0.30
C GLY A 613 27.26 11.85 -0.43
N CYS A 614 26.55 11.53 -1.52
CA CYS A 614 26.87 10.39 -2.37
C CYS A 614 28.19 10.65 -3.15
N PRO A 615 29.18 9.75 -3.08
CA PRO A 615 30.38 9.84 -3.91
C PRO A 615 30.06 9.83 -5.41
N GLY A 616 30.79 10.63 -6.19
CA GLY A 616 30.66 10.70 -7.65
C GLY A 616 30.65 9.31 -8.32
N PRO A 617 31.63 8.43 -8.04
CA PRO A 617 31.66 7.08 -8.62
C PRO A 617 30.43 6.23 -8.31
N MET A 618 29.78 6.45 -7.16
CA MET A 618 28.56 5.72 -6.79
C MET A 618 27.36 6.20 -7.59
N HIS A 619 27.24 7.52 -7.82
CA HIS A 619 26.18 8.05 -8.68
C HIS A 619 26.40 7.73 -10.15
N THR A 620 27.65 7.75 -10.64
CA THR A 620 27.99 7.28 -11.99
C THR A 620 27.53 5.84 -12.20
N LEU A 621 27.83 4.94 -11.24
CA LEU A 621 27.37 3.56 -11.33
C LEU A 621 25.83 3.42 -11.31
N MET A 622 25.11 4.31 -10.60
CA MET A 622 23.64 4.36 -10.70
C MET A 622 23.18 4.76 -12.11
N LEU A 623 23.83 5.75 -12.73
CA LEU A 623 23.51 6.20 -14.09
C LEU A 623 23.82 5.09 -15.12
N ASP A 624 24.90 4.35 -14.94
CA ASP A 624 25.23 3.17 -15.76
C ASP A 624 24.14 2.08 -15.65
N CYS A 625 23.59 1.88 -14.45
CA CYS A 625 22.45 0.97 -14.26
C CYS A 625 21.16 1.48 -14.93
N TRP A 626 21.03 2.80 -15.14
CA TRP A 626 19.85 3.44 -15.73
C TRP A 626 20.02 3.85 -17.19
N GLN A 627 20.97 3.25 -17.92
CA GLN A 627 21.07 3.41 -19.36
C GLN A 627 19.74 3.02 -20.02
N LYS A 628 19.30 3.83 -21.00
CA LYS A 628 18.03 3.60 -21.70
C LYS A 628 18.07 2.24 -22.39
N GLU A 629 19.11 2.00 -23.18
CA GLU A 629 19.33 0.72 -23.83
C GLU A 629 19.80 -0.33 -22.81
N ARG A 630 19.19 -1.51 -22.86
CA ARG A 630 19.39 -2.53 -21.82
C ARG A 630 20.75 -3.22 -21.94
N SER A 631 21.33 -3.27 -23.15
CA SER A 631 22.64 -3.88 -23.42
C SER A 631 23.79 -3.04 -22.87
N GLU A 632 23.59 -1.73 -22.70
CA GLU A 632 24.59 -0.80 -22.19
C GLU A 632 24.68 -0.80 -20.65
N ARG A 633 23.74 -1.45 -19.99
CA ARG A 633 23.74 -1.58 -18.53
C ARG A 633 24.80 -2.61 -18.10
N PRO A 634 25.55 -2.36 -17.01
CA PRO A 634 26.54 -3.31 -16.53
C PRO A 634 25.86 -4.59 -16.02
N ARG A 635 26.51 -5.74 -16.20
CA ARG A 635 26.09 -6.99 -15.55
C ARG A 635 26.38 -6.93 -14.06
N PHE A 636 25.63 -7.68 -13.25
CA PHE A 636 25.84 -7.72 -11.79
C PHE A 636 27.28 -8.07 -11.39
N CYS A 637 27.95 -9.00 -12.09
CA CYS A 637 29.35 -9.33 -11.83
C CYS A 637 30.31 -8.15 -12.06
N GLN A 638 30.01 -7.27 -13.02
CA GLN A 638 30.76 -6.04 -13.28
C GLN A 638 30.51 -5.02 -12.16
N ILE A 639 29.26 -4.88 -11.70
CA ILE A 639 28.89 -4.04 -10.56
C ILE A 639 29.66 -4.48 -9.30
N VAL A 640 29.67 -5.78 -8.97
CA VAL A 640 30.44 -6.33 -7.84
C VAL A 640 31.91 -5.97 -7.97
N THR A 641 32.49 -6.12 -9.17
CA THR A 641 33.90 -5.77 -9.42
C THR A 641 34.19 -4.29 -9.18
N VAL A 642 33.29 -3.39 -9.57
CA VAL A 642 33.41 -1.94 -9.32
C VAL A 642 33.34 -1.67 -7.82
N LEU A 643 32.37 -2.22 -7.11
CA LEU A 643 32.20 -2.02 -5.67
C LEU A 643 33.38 -2.59 -4.87
N ASP A 644 33.89 -3.77 -5.23
CA ASP A 644 35.09 -4.35 -4.60
C ASP A 644 36.35 -3.50 -4.81
N LYS A 645 36.47 -2.80 -5.95
CA LYS A 645 37.55 -1.83 -6.16
C LYS A 645 37.40 -0.60 -5.27
N LEU A 646 36.17 -0.08 -5.13
CA LEU A 646 35.89 1.07 -4.26
C LEU A 646 36.07 0.72 -2.77
N ILE A 647 35.75 -0.51 -2.36
CA ILE A 647 35.94 -0.97 -0.98
C ILE A 647 37.42 -1.16 -0.66
N ARG A 648 38.19 -1.77 -1.57
CA ARG A 648 39.63 -1.98 -1.37
C ARG A 648 40.42 -0.66 -1.35
N ASN A 649 39.97 0.33 -2.11
CA ASN A 649 40.62 1.64 -2.20
C ASN A 649 39.62 2.77 -1.84
N PRO A 650 39.31 3.00 -0.54
CA PRO A 650 38.32 4.00 -0.12
C PRO A 650 38.64 5.44 -0.52
N GLU A 651 39.89 5.76 -0.83
CA GLU A 651 40.29 7.07 -1.39
C GLU A 651 39.55 7.38 -2.70
N ASN A 652 39.20 6.36 -3.49
CA ASN A 652 38.43 6.54 -4.72
C ASN A 652 37.00 7.03 -4.45
N LEU A 653 36.49 6.86 -3.22
CA LEU A 653 35.19 7.41 -2.79
C LEU A 653 35.31 8.89 -2.37
N LYS A 654 36.53 9.40 -2.15
CA LYS A 654 36.78 10.79 -1.72
C LYS A 654 36.87 11.78 -2.88
N THR A 655 36.81 11.34 -4.13
CA THR A 655 36.82 12.20 -5.32
C THR A 655 35.49 12.95 -5.46
N MET A 656 35.21 13.82 -4.49
CA MET A 656 34.50 15.07 -4.76
C MET A 656 35.48 15.97 -5.52
N ASP A 657 35.02 16.62 -6.59
CA ASP A 657 35.56 17.85 -7.21
C ASP A 657 36.40 17.90 -8.50
N THR A 658 37.02 16.84 -9.07
CA THR A 658 37.96 17.12 -10.20
C THR A 658 37.65 16.52 -11.58
N LEU A 659 36.82 15.47 -11.71
CA LEU A 659 36.67 14.76 -13.01
C LEU A 659 35.39 15.03 -13.80
N CYS A 660 34.42 15.80 -13.27
CA CYS A 660 33.25 16.23 -14.06
C CYS A 660 33.54 17.37 -15.05
N ARG A 661 34.77 17.91 -15.12
CA ARG A 661 35.12 19.01 -16.04
C ARG A 661 35.70 18.58 -17.39
N LEU A 662 36.13 17.33 -17.55
CA LEU A 662 36.91 16.91 -18.72
C LEU A 662 36.59 15.46 -19.10
N SER A 663 35.50 15.23 -19.84
CA SER A 663 35.32 14.14 -20.85
C SER A 663 33.84 13.85 -21.11
N SER A 664 33.24 14.62 -22.02
CA SER A 664 32.42 14.17 -23.16
C SER A 664 31.40 15.24 -23.56
N PRO A 665 31.16 15.45 -24.87
CA PRO A 665 30.44 16.59 -25.37
C PRO A 665 28.94 16.29 -25.61
N THR A 666 28.14 17.33 -25.41
CA THR A 666 26.77 17.57 -25.87
C THR A 666 25.58 17.05 -25.02
N LEU A 667 24.82 18.05 -24.55
CA LEU A 667 23.43 18.02 -24.07
C LEU A 667 23.11 17.48 -22.67
N MET A 668 23.85 17.94 -21.65
CA MET A 668 23.24 18.12 -20.32
C MET A 668 24.00 19.18 -19.51
N GLU A 669 23.79 20.44 -19.86
CA GLU A 669 24.23 21.56 -19.05
C GLU A 669 23.11 21.96 -18.07
N ARG A 670 23.37 21.70 -16.78
CA ARG A 670 23.16 22.67 -15.70
C ARG A 670 23.97 22.22 -14.49
N ALA A 671 25.24 22.66 -14.51
CA ALA A 671 26.21 22.59 -13.43
C ALA A 671 25.71 23.34 -12.18
N ILE A 672 26.44 23.14 -11.08
CA ILE A 672 26.35 23.90 -9.83
C ILE A 672 26.02 25.38 -10.15
N PRO A 673 24.90 25.92 -9.63
CA PRO A 673 24.53 27.30 -9.95
C PRO A 673 25.61 28.26 -9.46
N ASP A 674 26.13 29.08 -10.35
CA ASP A 674 26.89 30.27 -9.98
C ASP A 674 25.92 31.25 -9.31
N PHE A 675 25.91 31.30 -7.97
CA PHE A 675 25.00 32.19 -7.25
C PHE A 675 25.40 33.67 -7.38
N SER A 676 26.56 33.96 -8.00
CA SER A 676 26.94 35.32 -8.35
C SER A 676 26.17 35.89 -9.55
N SER A 677 25.37 35.07 -10.25
CA SER A 677 24.44 35.52 -11.29
C SER A 677 22.99 35.71 -10.83
N CYS A 678 22.63 35.27 -9.61
CA CYS A 678 21.30 35.48 -9.08
C CYS A 678 21.14 36.96 -8.66
N ASN A 679 20.11 37.65 -9.16
CA ASN A 679 19.86 39.06 -8.83
C ASN A 679 18.83 39.25 -7.72
N SER A 680 18.17 38.17 -7.28
CA SER A 680 17.16 38.20 -6.22
C SER A 680 17.12 36.92 -5.40
N VAL A 681 16.57 37.03 -4.18
CA VAL A 681 16.31 35.88 -3.30
C VAL A 681 15.33 34.89 -3.94
N ASN A 682 14.39 35.39 -4.73
CA ASN A 682 13.41 34.56 -5.44
C ASN A 682 14.06 33.67 -6.51
N GLU A 683 14.97 34.25 -7.30
CA GLU A 683 15.72 33.54 -8.33
C GLU A 683 16.68 32.50 -7.73
N TRP A 684 17.32 32.84 -6.60
CA TRP A 684 18.11 31.90 -5.83
C TRP A 684 17.28 30.72 -5.31
N LEU A 685 16.11 30.98 -4.70
CA LEU A 685 15.20 29.95 -4.23
C LEU A 685 14.68 29.07 -5.37
N ASP A 686 14.38 29.62 -6.55
CA ASP A 686 14.02 28.85 -7.74
C ASP A 686 15.16 27.92 -8.19
N THR A 687 16.39 28.44 -8.13
CA THR A 687 17.61 27.75 -8.54
C THR A 687 17.89 26.54 -7.66
N ILE A 688 17.73 26.66 -6.34
CA ILE A 688 17.88 25.53 -5.40
C ILE A 688 16.59 24.71 -5.26
N LYS A 689 15.57 24.97 -6.10
CA LYS A 689 14.27 24.30 -6.08
C LYS A 689 13.54 24.41 -4.74
N MET A 690 13.71 25.54 -4.05
CA MET A 690 13.07 25.93 -2.79
C MET A 690 12.08 27.09 -2.99
N SER A 691 11.55 27.25 -4.21
CA SER A 691 10.65 28.35 -4.62
C SER A 691 9.41 28.53 -3.74
N ARG A 692 8.96 27.48 -3.06
CA ARG A 692 7.84 27.52 -2.11
C ARG A 692 8.10 28.38 -0.86
N TYR A 693 9.35 28.72 -0.58
CA TYR A 693 9.73 29.52 0.59
C TYR A 693 9.93 31.00 0.26
N LYS A 694 9.65 31.45 -0.97
CA LYS A 694 9.80 32.86 -1.39
C LYS A 694 9.09 33.83 -0.47
N ASP A 695 7.81 33.59 -0.20
CA ASP A 695 7.01 34.46 0.67
C ASP A 695 7.48 34.40 2.13
N HIS A 696 8.02 33.26 2.56
CA HIS A 696 8.55 33.08 3.90
C HIS A 696 9.83 33.91 4.08
N PHE A 697 10.75 33.87 3.12
CA PHE A 697 11.97 34.68 3.11
C PHE A 697 11.64 36.18 3.01
N ALA A 698 10.67 36.56 2.18
CA ALA A 698 10.21 37.95 2.06
C ALA A 698 9.59 38.47 3.37
N ALA A 699 8.70 37.68 3.99
CA ALA A 699 8.06 38.02 5.27
C ALA A 699 9.07 38.07 6.44
N GLY A 700 10.13 37.26 6.37
CA GLY A 700 11.23 37.27 7.34
C GLY A 700 12.29 38.35 7.14
N GLY A 701 12.11 39.27 6.18
CA GLY A 701 13.04 40.38 5.91
C GLY A 701 14.25 40.04 5.02
N TYR A 702 14.32 38.81 4.48
CA TYR A 702 15.39 38.38 3.59
C TYR A 702 15.09 38.76 2.14
N GLN A 703 15.17 40.06 1.85
CA GLN A 703 14.82 40.64 0.54
C GLN A 703 16.00 40.69 -0.45
N THR A 704 17.23 40.62 0.05
CA THR A 704 18.46 40.64 -0.78
C THR A 704 19.32 39.40 -0.50
N LEU A 705 20.15 39.01 -1.48
CA LEU A 705 21.11 37.91 -1.28
C LEU A 705 22.14 38.23 -0.20
N GLY A 706 22.40 39.53 0.06
CA GLY A 706 23.20 39.98 1.20
C GLY A 706 22.60 39.56 2.55
N HIS A 707 21.28 39.69 2.73
CA HIS A 707 20.60 39.21 3.94
C HIS A 707 20.63 37.68 4.05
N VAL A 708 20.50 36.98 2.93
CA VAL A 708 20.54 35.51 2.85
C VAL A 708 21.92 34.97 3.24
N ILE A 709 23.01 35.65 2.85
CA ILE A 709 24.38 35.22 3.21
C ILE A 709 24.58 35.16 4.73
N SER A 710 23.89 36.00 5.52
CA SER A 710 24.00 36.01 6.99
C SER A 710 23.07 35.02 7.71
N ILE A 711 22.16 34.33 7.01
CA ILE A 711 21.16 33.47 7.64
C ILE A 711 21.80 32.28 8.37
N ASN A 712 21.32 31.95 9.58
CA ASN A 712 21.74 30.77 10.34
C ASN A 712 20.62 29.72 10.44
N GLN A 713 20.94 28.55 10.98
CA GLN A 713 20.00 27.43 11.07
C GLN A 713 18.73 27.78 11.85
N GLY A 714 18.85 28.58 12.92
CA GLY A 714 17.72 29.01 13.74
C GLY A 714 16.80 29.98 13.02
N ASP A 715 17.33 30.84 12.15
CA ASP A 715 16.54 31.72 11.29
C ASP A 715 15.67 30.93 10.32
N ILE A 716 16.24 29.92 9.65
CA ILE A 716 15.51 29.08 8.70
C ILE A 716 14.32 28.37 9.38
N GLN A 717 14.49 27.94 10.63
CA GLN A 717 13.41 27.34 11.41
C GLN A 717 12.32 28.37 11.74
N ARG A 718 12.69 29.60 12.10
CA ARG A 718 11.75 30.70 12.35
C ARG A 718 11.00 31.15 11.09
N LEU A 719 11.58 30.96 9.91
CA LEU A 719 10.92 31.17 8.61
C LEU A 719 9.89 30.09 8.28
N GLY A 720 9.59 29.15 9.17
CA GLY A 720 8.57 28.12 8.94
C GLY A 720 9.04 26.96 8.04
N VAL A 721 10.34 26.84 7.80
CA VAL A 721 10.92 25.69 7.07
C VAL A 721 11.04 24.51 8.04
N THR A 722 9.99 23.71 8.20
CA THR A 722 9.94 22.62 9.19
C THR A 722 10.66 21.33 8.76
N LEU A 723 10.80 21.09 7.46
CA LEU A 723 11.43 19.89 6.91
C LEU A 723 12.96 19.98 6.98
N MET A 724 13.60 19.10 7.74
CA MET A 724 15.06 19.09 7.94
C MET A 724 15.87 19.03 6.63
N GLY A 725 15.41 18.25 5.64
CA GLY A 725 16.04 18.20 4.32
C GLY A 725 16.01 19.54 3.57
N HIS A 726 14.92 20.30 3.71
CA HIS A 726 14.81 21.64 3.13
C HIS A 726 15.68 22.65 3.90
N GLN A 727 15.69 22.57 5.24
CA GLN A 727 16.56 23.42 6.05
C GLN A 727 18.04 23.24 5.66
N LYS A 728 18.46 21.98 5.52
CA LYS A 728 19.83 21.63 5.13
C LYS A 728 20.15 22.10 3.71
N LYS A 729 19.23 21.91 2.75
CA LYS A 729 19.42 22.36 1.35
C LYS A 729 19.60 23.87 1.23
N ILE A 730 18.80 24.64 1.94
CA ILE A 730 18.90 26.10 2.00
C ILE A 730 20.23 26.50 2.66
N MET A 731 20.57 25.91 3.81
CA MET A 731 21.81 26.22 4.54
C MET A 731 23.07 25.87 3.74
N THR A 732 23.10 24.74 3.04
CA THR A 732 24.21 24.37 2.16
C THR A 732 24.36 25.36 1.01
N SER A 733 23.27 25.81 0.40
CA SER A 733 23.36 26.83 -0.66
C SER A 733 23.88 28.17 -0.15
N VAL A 734 23.50 28.58 1.06
CA VAL A 734 24.05 29.77 1.74
C VAL A 734 25.56 29.62 1.98
N GLN A 735 26.03 28.44 2.38
CA GLN A 735 27.46 28.17 2.58
C GLN A 735 28.25 28.26 1.27
N VAL A 736 27.69 27.75 0.16
CA VAL A 736 28.30 27.91 -1.18
C VAL A 736 28.37 29.38 -1.58
N MET A 737 27.30 30.14 -1.32
CA MET A 737 27.25 31.59 -1.59
C MET A 737 28.30 32.35 -0.76
N ARG A 738 28.53 31.97 0.51
CA ARG A 738 29.60 32.51 1.36
C ARG A 738 30.99 32.24 0.78
N ALA A 739 31.24 31.00 0.34
CA ALA A 739 32.53 30.61 -0.23
C ALA A 739 32.83 31.35 -1.55
N GLN A 740 31.81 31.58 -2.38
CA GLN A 740 31.93 32.35 -3.63
C GLN A 740 32.25 33.84 -3.39
N VAL A 741 31.73 34.44 -2.32
CA VAL A 741 32.02 35.83 -1.93
C VAL A 741 33.42 35.99 -1.34
N LEU A 742 33.87 35.03 -0.52
CA LEU A 742 35.23 35.01 0.08
C LEU A 742 36.35 34.85 -0.96
N ASN A 743 36.08 34.15 -2.08
CA ASN A 743 37.06 33.99 -3.16
C ASN A 743 37.21 35.23 -4.08
N LYS A 744 36.30 36.21 -4.00
CA LYS A 744 36.38 37.47 -4.79
C LYS A 744 37.09 38.62 -4.05
N SER A 745 37.42 38.46 -2.76
CA SER A 745 37.98 39.54 -1.91
C SER A 745 39.49 39.48 -1.68
N VAL A 746 40.23 38.57 -2.32
CA VAL A 746 41.71 38.52 -2.24
C VAL A 746 42.31 39.06 -3.54
N PRO A 747 42.94 40.26 -3.55
CA PRO A 747 43.72 40.70 -4.70
C PRO A 747 45.00 39.86 -4.78
N SER A 748 45.22 39.19 -5.91
CA SER A 748 46.50 38.54 -6.21
C SER A 748 47.57 39.62 -6.40
N VAL A 749 48.39 39.86 -5.38
CA VAL A 749 49.67 40.56 -5.55
C VAL A 749 50.55 39.66 -6.43
N HIS A 750 50.81 40.10 -7.66
CA HIS A 750 51.77 39.46 -8.55
C HIS A 750 53.19 39.88 -8.14
N VAL A 751 54.08 38.89 -7.97
CA VAL A 751 55.53 39.04 -8.11
C VAL A 751 55.88 38.75 -9.56
#